data_AF-A0A166M476-F1
#
_entry.id   AF-A0A166M476-F1
#
_cell.length_a   1.000
_cell.length_b   1.000
_cell.length_c   1.000
_cell.angle_alpha   90.00
_cell.angle_beta   90.00
_cell.angle_gamma   90.00
#
_symmetry.space_group_name_H-M   'P 1'
#
loop_
_entity.id
_entity.type
_entity.pdbx_description
1 polymer ?
#
loop_
_entity_poly.entity_id
_entity_poly.type
_entity_poly.pdbx_seq_one_letter_code
_entity_poly.pdbx_strand_id
1 'polypeptide(L)'
;MDIYTTAFSYPRRPRLLRSQNPSLEFSQNGHGDPHATGTPFPSSFANGAYPGPPPEPPQPLQPGDAEAVQKLTMLAMTTQGCHVSYAIADHGAGWNFLVSGPMQQLLFARGMILKDCPVQNRGAIRVARSEVLDYPSSKPQLKAEVRRRLDEIASATMAHIAVVNSPQSFSTRTPPDGISSSAGWSGLDTERVCELVITGQGDSVELARVRLLVMLDEMSGLHADFCEIDQKLQAIVAGRKRNVLQTIQEETGTNIYLPSPLQGLVGPDATGASTALGGTNTAPNSPTRKARNSIWITGEFFGVQRARDMLLQLAMTKSKAVVSRDTAILPRKLDWMVLERADDLKAVMNDNGTFIMFPPLGSSTSLITVFGDHKVNVQRTIRSVMQLACQFYVASFWLLPAQFNPLLPPPALSPAQVTAILKQVSSATGAEVVFKSMNFEMYGMEHEVRNAINMLLEIDALKAFHHELRFQIELANEHREFISGKKNGKINKIMQTTNVKIKFETFNDHNFLIDIAGTDMTILQGLALLQEELPAEVSFHVPESYHKRIIGVGGRSIQRIMKKYGVYVKFSNAEEFAALGGYNDNEDNVVARTPAKNAINLDNLKQSVMELVNPKDKDYISETVIIPRRYHRTLLGEKSIFIHDIENKTNCRIRFPDKETAADAVMIFGPESQIQIAATMLLDHVPFEADMVVPPQADLRILVASPDFQAFVEQIKRELQVVIFPNLKTSNGGETPTETSFKFRCQRSNSDFLVTAREMLEQFLLNHNVHVYPSPTSHTHKRGDSFTSAFPHFDSKVLSTMPRTRGSADFSRPDPMVDRRLRMANSSPDVKALFNNSPKYIYHLEEAQESLESQHSYLPPNDYWNPQPPLTGARHGRFLSMSHADEGVPGATLAAHRLDEDKRISDSHLESRIGQLAKPRSLSNRAQSLDLTYSLSRITEGTSRYPLPPDSPTNSIGERSSSPASATAPSFPSVYGPTGAGRTPIGAHRGVRSLDDESVEEVSRVISNLGL
;
A
#
# COMPACT_ATOMS: atom_id res chain seq x y z
N MET A 1 8.88 -37.26 26.47
CA MET A 1 8.72 -36.18 25.49
C MET A 1 8.11 -35.01 26.22
N ASP A 2 8.65 -33.82 26.03
CA ASP A 2 8.08 -32.61 26.62
C ASP A 2 6.75 -32.29 25.93
N ILE A 3 5.74 -31.93 26.74
CA ILE A 3 4.43 -31.54 26.24
C ILE A 3 4.46 -30.03 26.02
N TYR A 4 4.37 -29.63 24.76
CA TYR A 4 4.25 -28.25 24.36
C TYR A 4 2.77 -27.88 24.44
N THR A 5 2.46 -26.65 24.85
CA THR A 5 1.09 -26.10 24.73
C THR A 5 1.16 -24.70 24.18
N THR A 6 0.40 -24.40 23.11
CA THR A 6 0.23 -23.05 22.58
C THR A 6 -1.19 -22.55 22.81
N ALA A 7 -1.35 -21.25 23.11
CA ALA A 7 -2.58 -20.51 23.01
C ALA A 7 -2.45 -19.37 21.98
N PHE A 8 -3.41 -19.25 21.07
CA PHE A 8 -3.45 -18.18 20.07
C PHE A 8 -4.89 -17.79 19.73
N SER A 9 -5.12 -16.51 19.43
CA SER A 9 -6.40 -16.05 18.88
C SER A 9 -6.37 -16.07 17.35
N TYR A 10 -7.45 -16.53 16.71
CA TYR A 10 -7.63 -16.53 15.26
C TYR A 10 -9.11 -16.26 14.87
N PRO A 11 -9.41 -15.41 13.88
CA PRO A 11 -8.48 -14.54 13.16
C PRO A 11 -7.85 -13.53 14.13
N ARG A 12 -6.56 -13.23 13.95
CA ARG A 12 -5.96 -12.08 14.63
C ARG A 12 -6.60 -10.81 14.09
N ARG A 13 -6.62 -9.78 14.93
CA ARG A 13 -7.25 -8.49 14.61
C ARG A 13 -6.43 -7.38 15.22
N PRO A 14 -6.14 -6.28 14.49
CA PRO A 14 -5.48 -5.12 15.06
C PRO A 14 -6.40 -4.50 16.12
N ARG A 15 -6.11 -4.77 17.39
CA ARG A 15 -6.85 -4.20 18.52
C ARG A 15 -6.56 -2.71 18.57
N LEU A 16 -7.51 -1.91 18.09
CA LEU A 16 -7.44 -0.46 18.14
C LEU A 16 -7.08 -0.01 19.56
N LEU A 17 -5.97 0.70 19.67
CA LEU A 17 -5.52 1.30 20.93
C LEU A 17 -6.59 2.31 21.39
N ARG A 18 -7.45 1.89 22.32
CA ARG A 18 -8.04 2.85 23.26
C ARG A 18 -6.86 3.51 23.94
N SER A 19 -6.73 4.83 23.75
CA SER A 19 -5.63 5.62 24.29
C SER A 19 -5.64 5.59 25.81
N GLN A 20 -4.90 4.66 26.40
CA GLN A 20 -4.44 4.80 27.77
C GLN A 20 -3.36 5.89 27.76
N ASN A 21 -3.71 7.07 28.27
CA ASN A 21 -2.74 8.14 28.46
C ASN A 21 -1.59 7.63 29.36
N PRO A 22 -0.32 7.94 29.04
CA PRO A 22 0.80 7.72 29.95
C PRO A 22 0.78 8.77 31.08
N SER A 23 -0.25 8.76 31.92
CA SER A 23 -0.46 9.74 32.98
C SER A 23 0.08 9.26 34.33
N LEU A 24 1.37 9.48 34.55
CA LEU A 24 2.00 9.51 35.88
C LEU A 24 2.16 10.96 36.34
N GLU A 25 1.06 11.62 36.74
CA GLU A 25 1.13 12.89 37.47
C GLU A 25 0.13 12.95 38.64
N PHE A 26 0.44 13.80 39.62
CA PHE A 26 -0.28 13.90 40.89
C PHE A 26 -1.56 14.74 40.77
N SER A 27 -2.53 14.48 41.65
CA SER A 27 -3.79 15.22 41.69
C SER A 27 -3.65 16.63 42.28
N GLN A 28 -4.25 17.63 41.64
CA GLN A 28 -4.96 18.70 42.36
C GLN A 28 -6.03 19.43 41.53
N ASN A 29 -7.21 19.51 42.15
CA ASN A 29 -8.42 20.32 41.92
C ASN A 29 -8.58 21.16 40.64
N GLY A 30 -9.63 20.84 39.90
CA GLY A 30 -10.05 21.56 38.71
C GLY A 30 -10.78 22.90 38.92
N HIS A 31 -10.92 23.60 37.80
CA HIS A 31 -12.19 24.14 37.31
C HIS A 31 -12.18 23.95 35.77
N GLY A 32 -13.34 23.99 35.10
CA GLY A 32 -13.46 23.60 33.68
C GLY A 32 -14.05 24.66 32.77
N ASP A 33 -13.64 24.63 31.50
CA ASP A 33 -14.15 25.48 30.41
C ASP A 33 -14.10 24.68 29.07
N PRO A 34 -15.11 24.70 28.17
CA PRO A 34 -15.32 23.57 27.24
C PRO A 34 -15.17 23.89 25.73
N HIS A 35 -14.01 24.39 25.25
CA HIS A 35 -13.74 24.48 23.79
C HIS A 35 -12.27 24.25 23.40
N ALA A 36 -11.94 23.03 22.93
CA ALA A 36 -10.74 22.74 22.15
C ALA A 36 -10.92 21.49 21.26
N THR A 37 -10.93 21.65 19.94
CA THR A 37 -11.01 20.53 18.97
C THR A 37 -9.62 20.20 18.41
N GLY A 38 -8.96 19.19 18.97
CA GLY A 38 -7.67 18.68 18.47
C GLY A 38 -7.81 17.33 17.76
N THR A 39 -7.32 17.22 16.53
CA THR A 39 -7.33 15.98 15.73
C THR A 39 -6.12 15.09 16.06
N PRO A 40 -6.30 13.76 16.26
CA PRO A 40 -5.18 12.85 16.48
C PRO A 40 -4.38 12.57 15.19
N PHE A 41 -3.06 12.47 15.30
CA PHE A 41 -2.15 12.16 14.19
C PHE A 41 -2.02 10.65 13.93
N PRO A 42 -1.83 10.21 12.67
CA PRO A 42 -1.51 8.82 12.33
C PRO A 42 -0.02 8.50 12.52
N SER A 43 0.30 7.25 12.85
CA SER A 43 1.67 6.73 12.94
C SER A 43 2.26 6.44 11.55
N SER A 44 3.34 7.11 11.18
CA SER A 44 3.97 7.06 9.84
C SER A 44 4.85 5.82 9.60
N PHE A 45 4.23 4.63 9.54
CA PHE A 45 4.81 3.42 8.93
C PHE A 45 3.82 2.78 7.92
N ALA A 46 3.33 3.62 7.01
CA ALA A 46 2.68 3.36 5.73
C ALA A 46 3.64 3.15 4.54
N ASN A 47 3.64 2.00 3.84
CA ASN A 47 4.08 2.01 2.43
C ASN A 47 3.02 2.74 1.56
N GLY A 48 3.33 3.03 0.29
CA GLY A 48 2.47 3.81 -0.63
C GLY A 48 1.08 3.23 -0.99
N ALA A 49 0.63 2.18 -0.30
CA ALA A 49 -0.73 1.68 -0.35
C ALA A 49 -1.66 2.60 0.48
N TYR A 50 -2.13 3.67 -0.14
CA TYR A 50 -3.17 4.53 0.44
C TYR A 50 -4.49 3.76 0.65
N PRO A 51 -5.31 4.16 1.64
CA PRO A 51 -6.24 3.24 2.28
C PRO A 51 -7.33 2.76 1.32
N GLY A 52 -7.58 1.45 1.38
CA GLY A 52 -8.87 0.90 0.95
C GLY A 52 -10.03 1.48 1.78
N PRO A 53 -11.29 1.13 1.45
CA PRO A 53 -12.43 1.53 2.27
C PRO A 53 -12.17 1.13 3.74
N PRO A 54 -12.53 1.98 4.72
CA PRO A 54 -12.25 1.71 6.13
C PRO A 54 -12.83 0.34 6.51
N PRO A 55 -12.10 -0.48 7.29
CA PRO A 55 -12.54 -1.83 7.62
C PRO A 55 -13.92 -1.77 8.27
N GLU A 56 -14.89 -2.43 7.63
CA GLU A 56 -16.27 -2.43 8.08
C GLU A 56 -16.41 -2.95 9.52
N PRO A 57 -17.39 -2.44 10.30
CA PRO A 57 -17.62 -2.93 11.65
C PRO A 57 -17.82 -4.45 11.62
N PRO A 58 -17.09 -5.20 12.46
CA PRO A 58 -16.99 -6.64 12.30
C PRO A 58 -18.32 -7.33 12.54
N GLN A 59 -18.65 -8.30 11.66
CA GLN A 59 -19.75 -9.20 11.93
C GLN A 59 -19.43 -10.10 13.13
N PRO A 60 -20.42 -10.39 14.00
CA PRO A 60 -20.28 -11.41 15.03
C PRO A 60 -20.21 -12.81 14.40
N LEU A 61 -19.63 -13.76 15.12
CA LEU A 61 -19.61 -15.18 14.74
C LEU A 61 -21.04 -15.70 14.53
N GLN A 62 -21.25 -16.44 13.44
CA GLN A 62 -22.53 -17.06 13.15
C GLN A 62 -22.69 -18.37 13.95
N PRO A 63 -23.92 -18.81 14.27
CA PRO A 63 -24.14 -20.04 15.03
C PRO A 63 -23.49 -21.29 14.42
N GLY A 64 -23.39 -21.36 13.09
CA GLY A 64 -22.73 -22.45 12.38
C GLY A 64 -21.20 -22.47 12.49
N ASP A 65 -20.56 -21.31 12.73
CA ASP A 65 -19.10 -21.22 12.84
C ASP A 65 -18.62 -22.01 14.08
N ALA A 66 -19.41 -22.02 15.16
CA ALA A 66 -19.13 -22.81 16.37
C ALA A 66 -19.11 -24.32 16.11
N GLU A 67 -20.04 -24.82 15.27
CA GLU A 67 -20.11 -26.24 14.91
C GLU A 67 -18.98 -26.63 13.94
N ALA A 68 -18.64 -25.73 13.01
CA ALA A 68 -17.49 -25.90 12.12
C ALA A 68 -16.16 -25.94 12.89
N VAL A 69 -15.96 -25.04 13.87
CA VAL A 69 -14.78 -25.07 14.75
C VAL A 69 -14.75 -26.34 15.62
N GLN A 70 -15.89 -26.82 16.13
CA GLN A 70 -15.95 -28.10 16.86
C GLN A 70 -15.50 -29.27 15.96
N LYS A 71 -15.97 -29.32 14.70
CA LYS A 71 -15.59 -30.37 13.73
C LYS A 71 -14.09 -30.30 13.40
N LEU A 72 -13.56 -29.11 13.11
CA LEU A 72 -12.14 -28.89 12.85
C LEU A 72 -11.26 -29.28 14.06
N THR A 73 -11.69 -28.90 15.26
CA THR A 73 -11.05 -29.25 16.54
C THR A 73 -10.94 -30.78 16.70
N MET A 74 -12.04 -31.52 16.50
CA MET A 74 -12.04 -32.99 16.58
C MET A 74 -11.21 -33.65 15.47
N LEU A 75 -11.22 -33.08 14.26
CA LEU A 75 -10.39 -33.57 13.15
C LEU A 75 -8.90 -33.38 13.44
N ALA A 76 -8.49 -32.22 13.97
CA ALA A 76 -7.11 -31.93 14.36
C ALA A 76 -6.62 -32.84 15.49
N MET A 77 -7.45 -33.08 16.52
CA MET A 77 -7.17 -34.08 17.56
C MET A 77 -6.91 -35.47 16.95
N THR A 78 -7.87 -35.95 16.14
CA THR A 78 -7.88 -37.32 15.61
C THR A 78 -6.73 -37.56 14.62
N THR A 79 -6.39 -36.56 13.80
CA THR A 79 -5.37 -36.68 12.76
C THR A 79 -3.95 -36.52 13.31
N GLN A 80 -3.75 -35.66 14.31
CA GLN A 80 -2.41 -35.30 14.81
C GLN A 80 -2.06 -35.91 16.17
N GLY A 81 -3.03 -36.52 16.89
CA GLY A 81 -2.79 -37.08 18.23
C GLY A 81 -2.57 -36.01 19.32
N CYS A 82 -3.07 -34.79 19.09
CA CYS A 82 -2.98 -33.66 20.01
C CYS A 82 -4.29 -33.43 20.77
N HIS A 83 -4.25 -32.66 21.86
CA HIS A 83 -5.44 -32.18 22.55
C HIS A 83 -5.70 -30.72 22.18
N VAL A 84 -6.86 -30.42 21.60
CA VAL A 84 -7.26 -29.06 21.21
C VAL A 84 -8.46 -28.62 22.06
N SER A 85 -8.48 -27.38 22.53
CA SER A 85 -9.69 -26.75 23.06
C SER A 85 -9.79 -25.31 22.55
N TYR A 86 -11.00 -24.78 22.43
CA TYR A 86 -11.22 -23.42 21.96
C TYR A 86 -12.22 -22.68 22.86
N ALA A 87 -12.23 -21.35 22.76
CA ALA A 87 -13.19 -20.46 23.39
C ALA A 87 -13.52 -19.29 22.45
N ILE A 88 -14.66 -18.65 22.65
CA ILE A 88 -15.00 -17.40 21.95
C ILE A 88 -14.11 -16.27 22.48
N ALA A 89 -13.55 -15.48 21.56
CA ALA A 89 -12.66 -14.35 21.82
C ALA A 89 -13.18 -13.07 21.12
N ASP A 90 -12.44 -11.97 21.30
CA ASP A 90 -12.63 -10.68 20.60
C ASP A 90 -14.10 -10.23 20.52
N HIS A 91 -14.76 -10.23 21.69
CA HIS A 91 -16.16 -9.83 21.90
C HIS A 91 -17.20 -10.59 21.05
N GLY A 92 -16.93 -11.86 20.69
CA GLY A 92 -17.84 -12.68 19.89
C GLY A 92 -17.53 -12.65 18.39
N ALA A 93 -16.30 -12.28 18.01
CA ALA A 93 -15.89 -12.12 16.62
C ALA A 93 -14.57 -12.84 16.26
N GLY A 94 -14.04 -13.66 17.17
CA GLY A 94 -12.89 -14.53 16.93
C GLY A 94 -12.83 -15.71 17.91
N TRP A 95 -11.82 -16.57 17.78
CA TRP A 95 -11.64 -17.76 18.61
C TRP A 95 -10.28 -17.75 19.29
N ASN A 96 -10.19 -18.09 20.58
CA ASN A 96 -8.91 -18.41 21.21
C ASN A 96 -8.76 -19.93 21.27
N PHE A 97 -7.76 -20.44 20.58
CA PHE A 97 -7.40 -21.87 20.53
C PHE A 97 -6.29 -22.16 21.52
N LEU A 98 -6.36 -23.34 22.17
CA LEU A 98 -5.29 -23.94 22.96
C LEU A 98 -5.02 -25.35 22.42
N VAL A 99 -3.80 -25.59 21.95
CA VAL A 99 -3.33 -26.90 21.43
C VAL A 99 -2.22 -27.42 22.33
N SER A 100 -2.34 -28.65 22.82
CA SER A 100 -1.34 -29.36 23.64
C SER A 100 -0.90 -30.67 22.97
N GLY A 101 0.41 -30.94 22.97
CA GLY A 101 0.97 -32.19 22.45
C GLY A 101 2.49 -32.11 22.19
N PRO A 102 3.09 -33.13 21.55
CA PRO A 102 4.46 -33.07 21.07
C PRO A 102 4.61 -32.02 19.95
N MET A 103 5.74 -31.31 19.93
CA MET A 103 5.95 -30.09 19.11
C MET A 103 5.51 -30.21 17.64
N GLN A 104 5.96 -31.24 16.92
CA GLN A 104 5.68 -31.39 15.49
C GLN A 104 4.18 -31.58 15.21
N GLN A 105 3.49 -32.37 16.05
CA GLN A 105 2.05 -32.64 15.93
C GLN A 105 1.21 -31.42 16.33
N LEU A 106 1.64 -30.69 17.36
CA LEU A 106 1.06 -29.41 17.75
C LEU A 106 1.19 -28.36 16.63
N LEU A 107 2.35 -28.30 15.95
CA LEU A 107 2.56 -27.39 14.83
C LEU A 107 1.66 -27.72 13.64
N PHE A 108 1.54 -29.00 13.25
CA PHE A 108 0.62 -29.42 12.19
C PHE A 108 -0.85 -29.18 12.56
N ALA A 109 -1.26 -29.44 13.81
CA ALA A 109 -2.61 -29.16 14.28
C ALA A 109 -2.94 -27.66 14.26
N ARG A 110 -1.99 -26.81 14.70
CA ARG A 110 -2.08 -25.36 14.56
C ARG A 110 -2.14 -24.92 13.10
N GLY A 111 -1.36 -25.53 12.21
CA GLY A 111 -1.41 -25.28 10.76
C GLY A 111 -2.78 -25.57 10.15
N MET A 112 -3.37 -26.73 10.48
CA MET A 112 -4.75 -27.08 10.10
C MET A 112 -5.76 -26.06 10.63
N ILE A 113 -5.64 -25.65 11.90
CA ILE A 113 -6.54 -24.64 12.49
C ILE A 113 -6.41 -23.29 11.77
N LEU A 114 -5.19 -22.81 11.53
CA LEU A 114 -4.95 -21.52 10.86
C LEU A 114 -5.36 -21.52 9.38
N LYS A 115 -5.32 -22.67 8.70
CA LYS A 115 -5.79 -22.80 7.32
C LYS A 115 -7.31 -22.92 7.23
N ASP A 116 -7.90 -23.86 7.98
CA ASP A 116 -9.26 -24.35 7.73
C ASP A 116 -10.31 -23.79 8.72
N CYS A 117 -9.93 -22.91 9.66
CA CYS A 117 -10.88 -22.25 10.56
C CYS A 117 -11.85 -21.34 9.78
N PRO A 118 -13.16 -21.35 10.10
CA PRO A 118 -14.19 -20.57 9.41
C PRO A 118 -14.04 -19.06 9.68
N VAL A 119 -13.15 -18.40 8.93
CA VAL A 119 -13.03 -16.94 8.87
C VAL A 119 -13.84 -16.44 7.67
N GLN A 120 -14.87 -15.64 7.94
CA GLN A 120 -15.67 -14.99 6.90
C GLN A 120 -14.92 -13.78 6.33
N ASN A 121 -14.32 -13.96 5.16
CA ASN A 121 -13.85 -12.85 4.34
C ASN A 121 -15.05 -12.18 3.64
N ARG A 122 -14.96 -10.87 3.39
CA ARG A 122 -15.95 -10.12 2.60
C ARG A 122 -15.31 -9.40 1.42
N GLY A 123 -16.01 -9.36 0.30
CA GLY A 123 -15.74 -8.50 -0.84
C GLY A 123 -17.01 -7.82 -1.33
N ALA A 124 -16.87 -6.74 -2.09
CA ALA A 124 -17.96 -6.09 -2.79
C ALA A 124 -17.53 -5.76 -4.23
N ILE A 125 -18.44 -5.90 -5.19
CA ILE A 125 -18.28 -5.40 -6.57
C ILE A 125 -19.41 -4.40 -6.82
N ARG A 126 -19.07 -3.19 -7.27
CA ARG A 126 -20.04 -2.19 -7.71
C ARG A 126 -20.48 -2.50 -9.13
N VAL A 127 -21.80 -2.53 -9.35
CA VAL A 127 -22.42 -2.89 -10.63
C VAL A 127 -23.60 -1.97 -10.91
N ALA A 128 -23.83 -1.62 -12.18
CA ALA A 128 -25.00 -0.83 -12.52
C ALA A 128 -26.27 -1.65 -12.24
N ARG A 129 -27.24 -1.04 -11.55
CA ARG A 129 -28.49 -1.72 -11.17
C ARG A 129 -29.26 -2.24 -12.39
N SER A 130 -29.14 -1.57 -13.53
CA SER A 130 -29.70 -1.94 -14.83
C SER A 130 -29.10 -3.21 -15.44
N GLU A 131 -27.90 -3.61 -15.03
CA GLU A 131 -27.22 -4.85 -15.45
C GLU A 131 -27.74 -6.06 -14.65
N VAL A 132 -27.99 -5.88 -13.35
CA VAL A 132 -28.35 -6.95 -12.38
C VAL A 132 -29.87 -7.13 -12.19
N LEU A 133 -30.59 -6.04 -11.97
CA LEU A 133 -32.02 -6.05 -11.61
C LEU A 133 -32.91 -5.61 -12.79
N ASP A 134 -34.19 -5.94 -12.70
CA ASP A 134 -35.22 -5.40 -13.58
C ASP A 134 -35.56 -3.93 -13.25
N TYR A 135 -36.16 -3.20 -14.21
CA TYR A 135 -36.43 -1.76 -14.09
C TYR A 135 -37.73 -1.51 -13.27
N PRO A 136 -38.20 -0.26 -13.07
CA PRO A 136 -38.51 0.24 -11.72
C PRO A 136 -39.93 -0.12 -11.23
N SER A 137 -40.18 -1.40 -10.98
CA SER A 137 -41.25 -1.83 -10.06
C SER A 137 -40.88 -1.49 -8.61
N SER A 138 -41.89 -1.37 -7.75
CA SER A 138 -41.72 -1.09 -6.31
C SER A 138 -41.04 -2.22 -5.52
N LYS A 139 -40.85 -3.39 -6.15
CA LYS A 139 -40.09 -4.53 -5.62
C LYS A 139 -39.20 -5.10 -6.74
N PRO A 140 -38.03 -4.48 -7.01
CA PRO A 140 -37.14 -4.94 -8.08
C PRO A 140 -36.74 -6.40 -7.85
N GLN A 141 -36.76 -7.20 -8.91
CA GLN A 141 -36.28 -8.58 -8.87
C GLN A 141 -34.95 -8.72 -9.59
N LEU A 142 -34.26 -9.81 -9.26
CA LEU A 142 -33.02 -10.25 -9.90
C LEU A 142 -33.39 -10.98 -11.20
N LYS A 143 -32.81 -10.56 -12.33
CA LYS A 143 -33.03 -11.19 -13.64
C LYS A 143 -32.78 -12.69 -13.57
N ALA A 144 -33.61 -13.49 -14.24
CA ALA A 144 -33.56 -14.96 -14.15
C ALA A 144 -32.18 -15.56 -14.52
N GLU A 145 -31.57 -15.11 -15.62
CA GLU A 145 -30.21 -15.56 -16.01
C GLU A 145 -29.14 -15.08 -15.02
N VAL A 146 -29.26 -13.86 -14.48
CA VAL A 146 -28.31 -13.35 -13.49
C VAL A 146 -28.40 -14.17 -12.20
N ARG A 147 -29.61 -14.49 -11.71
CA ARG A 147 -29.80 -15.43 -10.59
C ARG A 147 -29.10 -16.77 -10.89
N ARG A 148 -29.40 -17.39 -12.03
CA ARG A 148 -28.80 -18.67 -12.44
C ARG A 148 -27.27 -18.64 -12.42
N ARG A 149 -26.66 -17.58 -12.96
CA ARG A 149 -25.20 -17.41 -12.98
C ARG A 149 -24.60 -17.09 -11.61
N LEU A 150 -25.27 -16.30 -10.77
CA LEU A 150 -24.83 -16.05 -9.39
C LEU A 150 -24.86 -17.34 -8.55
N ASP A 151 -25.94 -18.12 -8.66
CA ASP A 151 -26.08 -19.41 -7.96
C ASP A 151 -25.03 -20.44 -8.45
N GLU A 152 -24.77 -20.47 -9.75
CA GLU A 152 -23.70 -21.28 -10.39
C GLU A 152 -22.32 -20.92 -9.83
N ILE A 153 -21.95 -19.63 -9.84
CA ILE A 153 -20.66 -19.15 -9.30
C ILE A 153 -20.55 -19.38 -7.79
N ALA A 154 -21.61 -19.12 -7.02
CA ALA A 154 -21.64 -19.39 -5.59
C ALA A 154 -21.31 -20.85 -5.28
N SER A 155 -22.00 -21.78 -5.95
CA SER A 155 -21.77 -23.22 -5.79
C SER A 155 -20.36 -23.67 -6.22
N ALA A 156 -19.83 -23.12 -7.31
CA ALA A 156 -18.52 -23.48 -7.86
C ALA A 156 -17.33 -22.89 -7.07
N THR A 157 -17.58 -21.93 -6.18
CA THR A 157 -16.52 -21.22 -5.42
C THR A 157 -16.65 -21.34 -3.90
N MET A 158 -17.70 -22.01 -3.40
CA MET A 158 -18.04 -22.09 -1.97
C MET A 158 -18.25 -20.72 -1.30
N ALA A 159 -18.59 -19.70 -2.08
CA ALA A 159 -18.91 -18.35 -1.61
C ALA A 159 -20.42 -18.10 -1.64
N HIS A 160 -20.93 -17.40 -0.63
CA HIS A 160 -22.28 -16.84 -0.64
C HIS A 160 -22.25 -15.44 -1.28
N ILE A 161 -23.21 -15.17 -2.18
CA ILE A 161 -23.26 -13.94 -2.97
C ILE A 161 -24.64 -13.28 -2.81
N ALA A 162 -24.68 -12.03 -2.38
CA ALA A 162 -25.90 -11.27 -2.14
C ALA A 162 -25.90 -9.94 -2.91
N VAL A 163 -27.04 -9.58 -3.52
CA VAL A 163 -27.22 -8.28 -4.18
C VAL A 163 -27.78 -7.28 -3.17
N VAL A 164 -26.96 -6.29 -2.78
CA VAL A 164 -27.32 -5.28 -1.79
C VAL A 164 -27.52 -3.93 -2.46
N ASN A 165 -28.71 -3.35 -2.29
CA ASN A 165 -28.93 -1.92 -2.52
C ASN A 165 -28.46 -1.18 -1.26
N SER A 166 -27.22 -0.68 -1.23
CA SER A 166 -26.80 0.18 -0.12
C SER A 166 -27.62 1.48 -0.18
N PRO A 167 -28.18 1.96 0.96
CA PRO A 167 -28.96 3.20 0.99
C PRO A 167 -28.11 4.46 0.74
N GLN A 168 -26.79 4.32 0.68
CA GLN A 168 -25.83 5.36 0.33
C GLN A 168 -25.42 5.30 -1.15
N SER A 169 -25.83 4.27 -1.91
CA SER A 169 -25.50 4.08 -3.34
C SER A 169 -26.33 4.94 -4.30
N PHE A 170 -26.48 6.22 -3.98
CA PHE A 170 -26.54 7.22 -5.05
C PHE A 170 -25.19 7.24 -5.76
N SER A 171 -25.17 7.57 -7.05
CA SER A 171 -23.93 7.53 -7.84
C SER A 171 -22.87 8.44 -7.22
N THR A 172 -21.65 7.96 -7.00
CA THR A 172 -20.53 8.79 -6.51
C THR A 172 -19.98 9.74 -7.57
N ARG A 173 -20.72 9.95 -8.67
CA ARG A 173 -20.64 11.19 -9.43
C ARG A 173 -21.06 12.33 -8.49
N THR A 174 -20.08 13.09 -7.98
CA THR A 174 -20.33 14.51 -7.73
C THR A 174 -21.01 15.08 -8.96
N PRO A 175 -22.23 15.63 -8.84
CA PRO A 175 -22.85 16.29 -9.98
C PRO A 175 -21.95 17.42 -10.48
N PRO A 176 -22.04 17.80 -11.77
CA PRO A 176 -21.44 19.03 -12.27
C PRO A 176 -21.80 20.24 -11.39
N ASP A 177 -20.88 21.21 -11.30
CA ASP A 177 -21.09 22.42 -10.51
C ASP A 177 -22.35 23.17 -10.97
N GLY A 178 -23.31 23.34 -10.04
CA GLY A 178 -24.65 23.87 -10.31
C GLY A 178 -25.79 22.86 -10.09
N ILE A 179 -25.49 21.55 -10.02
CA ILE A 179 -26.51 20.50 -9.82
C ILE A 179 -26.47 19.98 -8.36
N SER A 180 -27.38 20.43 -7.51
CA SER A 180 -27.43 20.00 -6.10
C SER A 180 -28.00 18.60 -5.93
N SER A 181 -27.25 17.70 -5.27
CA SER A 181 -27.65 16.31 -4.98
C SER A 181 -28.87 16.17 -4.06
N SER A 182 -29.28 17.24 -3.37
CA SER A 182 -30.52 17.32 -2.59
C SER A 182 -31.79 17.56 -3.44
N ALA A 183 -31.64 17.92 -4.71
CA ALA A 183 -32.75 18.21 -5.63
C ALA A 183 -32.86 17.11 -6.70
N GLY A 184 -33.75 16.14 -6.50
CA GLY A 184 -34.02 15.04 -7.46
C GLY A 184 -34.81 15.50 -8.70
N TRP A 185 -34.40 16.58 -9.34
CA TRP A 185 -35.25 17.42 -10.22
C TRP A 185 -34.60 17.70 -11.58
N SER A 186 -34.62 16.69 -12.46
CA SER A 186 -34.47 16.88 -13.91
C SER A 186 -35.26 15.87 -14.76
N GLY A 187 -35.94 14.89 -14.14
CA GLY A 187 -36.61 13.80 -14.86
C GLY A 187 -35.68 12.78 -15.52
N LEU A 188 -34.35 12.96 -15.40
CA LEU A 188 -33.33 12.00 -15.82
C LEU A 188 -32.87 11.19 -14.61
N ASP A 189 -33.02 9.87 -14.68
CA ASP A 189 -32.42 8.96 -13.72
C ASP A 189 -30.93 8.78 -14.05
N THR A 190 -30.06 9.14 -13.12
CA THR A 190 -28.63 8.80 -13.24
C THR A 190 -28.43 7.32 -12.92
N GLU A 191 -27.35 6.73 -13.44
CA GLU A 191 -27.08 5.30 -13.30
C GLU A 191 -26.92 4.89 -11.83
N ARG A 192 -27.99 4.30 -11.27
CA ARG A 192 -28.03 3.79 -9.89
C ARG A 192 -27.18 2.53 -9.77
N VAL A 193 -26.43 2.42 -8.68
CA VAL A 193 -25.47 1.33 -8.44
C VAL A 193 -26.02 0.39 -7.36
N CYS A 194 -25.73 -0.90 -7.48
CA CYS A 194 -25.88 -1.88 -6.40
C CYS A 194 -24.57 -2.61 -6.17
N GLU A 195 -24.40 -3.22 -5.00
CA GLU A 195 -23.18 -3.95 -4.64
C GLU A 195 -23.45 -5.46 -4.63
N LEU A 196 -22.67 -6.22 -5.40
CA LEU A 196 -22.59 -7.66 -5.27
C LEU A 196 -21.67 -7.96 -4.09
N VAL A 197 -22.27 -8.29 -2.94
CA VAL A 197 -21.56 -8.62 -1.72
C VAL A 197 -21.22 -10.10 -1.73
N ILE A 198 -19.92 -10.39 -1.59
CA ILE A 198 -19.35 -11.74 -1.60
C ILE A 198 -18.88 -12.05 -0.19
N THR A 199 -19.29 -13.20 0.36
CA THR A 199 -18.90 -13.67 1.70
C THR A 199 -18.50 -15.14 1.63
N GLY A 200 -17.34 -15.50 2.19
CA GLY A 200 -16.84 -16.87 2.13
C GLY A 200 -15.51 -17.06 2.85
N GLN A 201 -15.02 -18.31 2.89
CA GLN A 201 -13.83 -18.67 3.65
C GLN A 201 -12.56 -18.63 2.79
N GLY A 202 -11.48 -18.03 3.31
CA GLY A 202 -10.19 -17.93 2.65
C GLY A 202 -10.26 -17.39 1.22
N ASP A 203 -9.66 -18.13 0.29
CA ASP A 203 -9.61 -17.81 -1.15
C ASP A 203 -10.98 -17.73 -1.86
N SER A 204 -12.05 -18.29 -1.27
CA SER A 204 -13.37 -18.38 -1.93
C SER A 204 -13.89 -17.01 -2.40
N VAL A 205 -13.59 -15.96 -1.64
CA VAL A 205 -14.00 -14.58 -1.98
C VAL A 205 -13.21 -14.02 -3.16
N GLU A 206 -11.91 -14.27 -3.26
CA GLU A 206 -11.10 -13.77 -4.39
C GLU A 206 -11.44 -14.55 -5.68
N LEU A 207 -11.65 -15.86 -5.57
CA LEU A 207 -12.09 -16.71 -6.68
C LEU A 207 -13.49 -16.33 -7.19
N ALA A 208 -14.45 -16.14 -6.29
CA ALA A 208 -15.80 -15.67 -6.63
C ALA A 208 -15.76 -14.27 -7.25
N ARG A 209 -14.91 -13.37 -6.75
CA ARG A 209 -14.75 -12.01 -7.29
C ARG A 209 -14.30 -12.06 -8.75
N VAL A 210 -13.23 -12.81 -9.08
CA VAL A 210 -12.76 -12.96 -10.47
C VAL A 210 -13.85 -13.58 -11.37
N ARG A 211 -14.56 -14.61 -10.90
CA ARG A 211 -15.66 -15.23 -11.65
C ARG A 211 -16.82 -14.27 -11.93
N LEU A 212 -17.19 -13.44 -10.97
CA LEU A 212 -18.21 -12.41 -11.14
C LEU A 212 -17.77 -11.30 -12.09
N LEU A 213 -16.50 -10.89 -12.07
CA LEU A 213 -15.96 -9.90 -13.00
C LEU A 213 -16.05 -10.41 -14.46
N VAL A 214 -15.69 -11.68 -14.71
CA VAL A 214 -15.85 -12.33 -16.02
C VAL A 214 -17.31 -12.45 -16.43
N MET A 215 -18.21 -12.85 -15.52
CA MET A 215 -19.66 -12.95 -15.79
C MET A 215 -20.27 -11.59 -16.19
N LEU A 216 -19.89 -10.50 -15.51
CA LEU A 216 -20.35 -9.15 -15.83
C LEU A 216 -19.83 -8.69 -17.21
N ASP A 217 -18.60 -9.06 -17.55
CA ASP A 217 -18.01 -8.77 -18.86
C ASP A 217 -18.72 -9.56 -19.97
N GLU A 218 -19.01 -10.85 -19.78
CA GLU A 218 -19.87 -11.65 -20.68
C GLU A 218 -21.26 -11.01 -20.87
N MET A 219 -21.90 -10.60 -19.77
CA MET A 219 -23.21 -9.94 -19.79
C MET A 219 -23.19 -8.59 -20.51
N SER A 220 -22.03 -7.91 -20.58
CA SER A 220 -21.83 -6.68 -21.35
C SER A 220 -21.60 -6.93 -22.86
N GLY A 221 -21.54 -8.19 -23.29
CA GLY A 221 -21.34 -8.60 -24.69
C GLY A 221 -19.89 -8.90 -25.06
N LEU A 222 -18.96 -8.97 -24.09
CA LEU A 222 -17.57 -9.35 -24.35
C LEU A 222 -17.43 -10.88 -24.45
N HIS A 223 -16.48 -11.32 -25.28
CA HIS A 223 -16.04 -12.71 -25.29
C HIS A 223 -15.12 -12.97 -24.09
N ALA A 224 -15.19 -14.17 -23.53
CA ALA A 224 -14.32 -14.65 -22.44
C ALA A 224 -13.60 -15.94 -22.86
N ASP A 225 -12.30 -16.01 -22.57
CA ASP A 225 -11.43 -17.19 -22.74
C ASP A 225 -10.44 -17.26 -21.57
N PHE A 226 -9.67 -18.33 -21.45
CA PHE A 226 -8.63 -18.47 -20.42
C PHE A 226 -7.37 -19.17 -20.93
N CYS A 227 -6.26 -19.00 -20.22
CA CYS A 227 -5.06 -19.81 -20.41
C CYS A 227 -4.51 -20.34 -19.07
N GLU A 228 -3.88 -21.51 -19.13
CA GLU A 228 -3.18 -22.11 -18.00
C GLU A 228 -1.70 -21.65 -18.01
N ILE A 229 -1.32 -20.81 -17.05
CA ILE A 229 0.07 -20.40 -16.79
C ILE A 229 0.41 -20.72 -15.33
N ASP A 230 1.53 -21.41 -15.11
CA ASP A 230 1.98 -21.82 -13.78
C ASP A 230 2.08 -20.61 -12.83
N GLN A 231 1.49 -20.73 -11.63
CA GLN A 231 1.40 -19.68 -10.61
C GLN A 231 2.72 -18.94 -10.39
N LYS A 232 3.86 -19.64 -10.45
CA LYS A 232 5.21 -19.08 -10.28
C LYS A 232 5.61 -18.09 -11.36
N LEU A 233 5.03 -18.19 -12.55
CA LEU A 233 5.33 -17.34 -13.71
C LEU A 233 4.39 -16.14 -13.85
N GLN A 234 3.23 -16.12 -13.20
CA GLN A 234 2.16 -15.15 -13.47
C GLN A 234 2.60 -13.70 -13.20
N ALA A 235 3.12 -13.42 -11.99
CA ALA A 235 3.69 -12.11 -11.64
C ALA A 235 4.94 -11.77 -12.46
N ILE A 236 5.75 -12.78 -12.81
CA ILE A 236 6.97 -12.61 -13.63
C ILE A 236 6.59 -12.19 -15.06
N VAL A 237 5.56 -12.79 -15.65
CA VAL A 237 5.01 -12.44 -16.97
C VAL A 237 4.37 -11.04 -16.94
N ALA A 238 3.64 -10.69 -15.86
CA ALA A 238 3.06 -9.36 -15.70
C ALA A 238 4.10 -8.22 -15.57
N GLY A 239 5.28 -8.51 -15.03
CA GLY A 239 6.39 -7.55 -14.93
C GLY A 239 6.29 -6.59 -13.73
N ARG A 240 7.30 -5.72 -13.59
CA ARG A 240 7.38 -4.75 -12.47
C ARG A 240 6.25 -3.73 -12.54
N LYS A 241 5.63 -3.45 -11.39
CA LYS A 241 4.40 -2.63 -11.28
C LYS A 241 3.32 -3.08 -12.29
N ARG A 242 3.32 -4.38 -12.67
CA ARG A 242 2.49 -5.04 -13.70
C ARG A 242 2.56 -4.44 -15.12
N ASN A 243 3.66 -3.77 -15.46
CA ASN A 243 3.77 -2.97 -16.69
C ASN A 243 3.56 -3.76 -17.99
N VAL A 244 4.07 -5.00 -18.09
CA VAL A 244 3.93 -5.84 -19.29
C VAL A 244 2.47 -6.30 -19.45
N LEU A 245 1.78 -6.59 -18.33
CA LEU A 245 0.36 -6.92 -18.37
C LEU A 245 -0.48 -5.75 -18.91
N GLN A 246 -0.17 -4.52 -18.46
CA GLN A 246 -0.86 -3.31 -18.93
C GLN A 246 -0.64 -3.09 -20.44
N THR A 247 0.58 -3.28 -20.96
CA THR A 247 0.84 -3.18 -22.41
C THR A 247 0.06 -4.22 -23.21
N ILE A 248 -0.12 -5.46 -22.71
CA ILE A 248 -0.97 -6.45 -23.39
C ILE A 248 -2.44 -6.01 -23.37
N GLN A 249 -2.95 -5.51 -22.24
CA GLN A 249 -4.33 -4.99 -22.15
C GLN A 249 -4.58 -3.84 -23.12
N GLU A 250 -3.60 -2.93 -23.26
CA GLU A 250 -3.62 -1.82 -24.22
C GLU A 250 -3.60 -2.32 -25.68
N GLU A 251 -2.60 -3.13 -26.08
CA GLU A 251 -2.42 -3.62 -27.45
C GLU A 251 -3.59 -4.47 -27.98
N THR A 252 -4.43 -5.01 -27.09
CA THR A 252 -5.49 -5.98 -27.41
C THR A 252 -6.90 -5.52 -27.03
N GLY A 253 -7.03 -4.42 -26.27
CA GLY A 253 -8.32 -3.94 -25.75
C GLY A 253 -9.01 -4.94 -24.82
N THR A 254 -8.25 -5.71 -24.03
CA THR A 254 -8.78 -6.75 -23.14
C THR A 254 -8.69 -6.37 -21.65
N ASN A 255 -9.56 -6.93 -20.82
CA ASN A 255 -9.30 -7.09 -19.40
C ASN A 255 -8.60 -8.44 -19.20
N ILE A 256 -7.60 -8.49 -18.32
CA ILE A 256 -6.92 -9.73 -17.93
C ILE A 256 -6.93 -9.83 -16.40
N TYR A 257 -7.45 -10.93 -15.88
CA TYR A 257 -7.61 -11.21 -14.46
C TYR A 257 -6.64 -12.33 -14.03
N LEU A 258 -5.69 -12.01 -13.17
CA LEU A 258 -4.81 -13.00 -12.56
C LEU A 258 -5.48 -13.61 -11.32
N PRO A 259 -5.22 -14.90 -11.00
CA PRO A 259 -5.55 -15.45 -9.69
C PRO A 259 -4.56 -14.94 -8.62
N SER A 260 -4.90 -15.17 -7.35
CA SER A 260 -4.10 -14.67 -6.23
C SER A 260 -2.75 -15.40 -6.12
N PRO A 261 -1.60 -14.71 -5.96
CA PRO A 261 -0.30 -15.38 -5.82
C PRO A 261 -0.18 -16.18 -4.53
N LEU A 262 -1.05 -15.94 -3.55
CA LEU A 262 -1.14 -16.69 -2.28
C LEU A 262 -2.20 -17.81 -2.32
N GLN A 263 -2.88 -18.02 -3.45
CA GLN A 263 -4.00 -18.96 -3.55
C GLN A 263 -3.56 -20.40 -3.21
N GLY A 264 -4.26 -21.01 -2.27
CA GLY A 264 -4.02 -22.34 -1.73
C GLY A 264 -3.29 -22.39 -0.40
N LEU A 265 -2.93 -21.25 0.18
CA LEU A 265 -2.31 -21.17 1.51
C LEU A 265 -3.34 -21.02 2.65
N VAL A 266 -4.51 -20.42 2.39
CA VAL A 266 -5.52 -20.09 3.41
C VAL A 266 -6.93 -20.50 2.95
N GLY A 267 -7.70 -21.12 3.84
CA GLY A 267 -9.04 -21.63 3.56
C GLY A 267 -9.07 -23.07 3.04
N PRO A 268 -10.26 -23.70 3.07
CA PRO A 268 -10.43 -25.07 2.59
C PRO A 268 -10.19 -25.18 1.09
N ASP A 269 -9.49 -26.23 0.65
CA ASP A 269 -9.32 -26.51 -0.78
C ASP A 269 -10.68 -26.83 -1.42
N ALA A 270 -11.14 -25.93 -2.31
CA ALA A 270 -12.50 -25.85 -2.84
C ALA A 270 -13.02 -27.07 -3.64
N THR A 271 -12.28 -28.18 -3.69
CA THR A 271 -12.73 -29.45 -4.27
C THR A 271 -12.51 -30.66 -3.35
N GLY A 272 -12.39 -30.44 -2.03
CA GLY A 272 -12.45 -31.50 -1.01
C GLY A 272 -11.26 -32.47 -0.95
N ALA A 273 -10.16 -32.19 -1.65
CA ALA A 273 -8.97 -33.02 -1.65
C ALA A 273 -8.09 -32.72 -0.41
N SER A 274 -8.22 -33.54 0.64
CA SER A 274 -7.46 -33.40 1.88
C SER A 274 -5.99 -33.81 1.74
N THR A 275 -5.18 -32.98 1.08
CA THR A 275 -3.72 -33.18 1.00
C THR A 275 -3.03 -32.70 2.26
N ALA A 276 -3.00 -33.56 3.28
CA ALA A 276 -1.92 -33.54 4.25
C ALA A 276 -0.58 -33.82 3.55
N LEU A 277 0.52 -33.30 4.11
CA LEU A 277 1.88 -33.25 3.53
C LEU A 277 2.01 -32.25 2.37
N GLY A 278 2.91 -31.27 2.54
CA GLY A 278 3.14 -30.14 1.63
C GLY A 278 3.86 -30.45 0.32
N GLY A 279 3.46 -31.51 -0.38
CA GLY A 279 3.97 -31.82 -1.71
C GLY A 279 3.30 -30.96 -2.80
N THR A 280 4.09 -30.39 -3.70
CA THR A 280 3.59 -29.74 -4.94
C THR A 280 2.90 -30.70 -5.90
N ASN A 281 2.93 -32.01 -5.60
CA ASN A 281 2.33 -33.11 -6.36
C ASN A 281 0.81 -33.19 -6.22
N THR A 282 0.10 -32.08 -6.47
CA THR A 282 -1.28 -32.19 -6.95
C THR A 282 -1.25 -32.88 -8.32
N ALA A 283 -2.12 -33.88 -8.51
CA ALA A 283 -2.19 -34.62 -9.77
C ALA A 283 -2.34 -33.64 -10.95
N PRO A 284 -1.67 -33.87 -12.09
CA PRO A 284 -1.53 -32.86 -13.15
C PRO A 284 -2.85 -32.40 -13.78
N ASN A 285 -3.96 -33.14 -13.56
CA ASN A 285 -5.30 -32.79 -14.04
C ASN A 285 -6.27 -32.40 -12.90
N SER A 286 -5.76 -32.10 -11.69
CA SER A 286 -6.60 -31.71 -10.54
C SER A 286 -7.33 -30.38 -10.79
N PRO A 287 -8.65 -30.27 -10.51
CA PRO A 287 -9.39 -29.03 -10.70
C PRO A 287 -8.83 -27.86 -9.84
N THR A 288 -8.31 -28.12 -8.64
CA THR A 288 -7.62 -27.10 -7.83
C THR A 288 -6.39 -26.53 -8.52
N ARG A 289 -5.58 -27.37 -9.18
CA ARG A 289 -4.38 -26.93 -9.92
C ARG A 289 -4.76 -26.08 -11.13
N LYS A 290 -5.82 -26.46 -11.86
CA LYS A 290 -6.34 -25.66 -12.97
C LYS A 290 -6.85 -24.30 -12.51
N ALA A 291 -7.60 -24.24 -11.40
CA ALA A 291 -8.08 -22.98 -10.84
C ALA A 291 -6.93 -22.00 -10.51
N ARG A 292 -5.87 -22.46 -9.83
CA ARG A 292 -4.70 -21.63 -9.46
C ARG A 292 -3.85 -21.18 -10.67
N ASN A 293 -3.88 -21.94 -11.78
CA ASN A 293 -3.14 -21.61 -13.00
C ASN A 293 -3.98 -20.88 -14.06
N SER A 294 -5.29 -20.71 -13.87
CA SER A 294 -6.18 -20.10 -14.87
C SER A 294 -6.15 -18.57 -14.84
N ILE A 295 -5.60 -17.96 -15.88
CA ILE A 295 -5.75 -16.52 -16.15
C ILE A 295 -6.97 -16.33 -17.05
N TRP A 296 -7.89 -15.45 -16.64
CA TRP A 296 -9.10 -15.13 -17.41
C TRP A 296 -8.91 -13.86 -18.24
N ILE A 297 -9.40 -13.88 -19.48
CA ILE A 297 -9.22 -12.82 -20.46
C ILE A 297 -10.59 -12.49 -21.06
N THR A 298 -11.00 -11.22 -21.03
CA THR A 298 -12.26 -10.76 -21.62
C THR A 298 -12.06 -9.57 -22.55
N GLY A 299 -12.86 -9.48 -23.61
CA GLY A 299 -12.75 -8.42 -24.62
C GLY A 299 -13.43 -8.77 -25.94
N GLU A 300 -12.96 -8.18 -27.03
CA GLU A 300 -13.34 -8.63 -28.38
C GLU A 300 -12.69 -9.98 -28.71
N PHE A 301 -13.36 -10.82 -29.49
CA PHE A 301 -12.90 -12.18 -29.81
C PHE A 301 -11.43 -12.23 -30.27
N PHE A 302 -11.05 -11.44 -31.28
CA PHE A 302 -9.66 -11.41 -31.79
C PHE A 302 -8.67 -10.80 -30.80
N GLY A 303 -9.09 -9.82 -29.99
CA GLY A 303 -8.27 -9.24 -28.93
C GLY A 303 -7.95 -10.26 -27.84
N VAL A 304 -8.95 -11.03 -27.41
CA VAL A 304 -8.82 -12.14 -26.44
C VAL A 304 -7.87 -13.21 -26.95
N GLN A 305 -8.02 -13.67 -28.20
CA GLN A 305 -7.10 -14.66 -28.79
C GLN A 305 -5.65 -14.12 -28.85
N ARG A 306 -5.44 -12.87 -29.29
CA ARG A 306 -4.11 -12.23 -29.32
C ARG A 306 -3.50 -12.10 -27.93
N ALA A 307 -4.27 -11.64 -26.94
CA ALA A 307 -3.79 -11.47 -25.56
C ALA A 307 -3.35 -12.81 -24.95
N ARG A 308 -4.14 -13.87 -25.17
CA ARG A 308 -3.84 -15.23 -24.73
C ARG A 308 -2.52 -15.73 -25.33
N ASP A 309 -2.33 -15.55 -26.63
CA ASP A 309 -1.16 -16.03 -27.34
C ASP A 309 0.10 -15.22 -26.96
N MET A 310 -0.02 -13.89 -26.75
CA MET A 310 1.04 -13.03 -26.19
C MET A 310 1.47 -13.48 -24.78
N LEU A 311 0.52 -13.74 -23.88
CA LEU A 311 0.79 -14.22 -22.52
C LEU A 311 1.53 -15.57 -22.53
N LEU A 312 1.09 -16.51 -23.37
CA LEU A 312 1.74 -17.82 -23.51
C LEU A 312 3.15 -17.71 -24.09
N GLN A 313 3.36 -16.87 -25.13
CA GLN A 313 4.69 -16.61 -25.69
C GLN A 313 5.64 -15.97 -24.65
N LEU A 314 5.14 -15.03 -23.84
CA LEU A 314 5.90 -14.42 -22.75
C LEU A 314 6.24 -15.43 -21.65
N ALA A 315 5.31 -16.31 -21.27
CA ALA A 315 5.58 -17.39 -20.31
C ALA A 315 6.66 -18.37 -20.83
N MET A 316 6.58 -18.79 -22.10
CA MET A 316 7.61 -19.63 -22.75
C MET A 316 8.98 -18.96 -22.90
N THR A 317 9.01 -17.63 -22.92
CA THR A 317 10.24 -16.85 -23.01
C THR A 317 10.85 -16.64 -21.62
N LYS A 318 10.07 -16.10 -20.67
CA LYS A 318 10.53 -15.77 -19.32
C LYS A 318 10.87 -17.00 -18.48
N SER A 319 10.21 -18.15 -18.67
CA SER A 319 10.51 -19.40 -17.95
C SER A 319 11.96 -19.86 -18.11
N LYS A 320 12.63 -19.48 -19.20
CA LYS A 320 14.06 -19.76 -19.47
C LYS A 320 15.02 -18.82 -18.75
N ALA A 321 14.53 -17.69 -18.23
CA ALA A 321 15.28 -16.66 -17.54
C ALA A 321 14.99 -16.60 -16.02
N VAL A 322 14.09 -17.46 -15.51
CA VAL A 322 13.77 -17.49 -14.08
C VAL A 322 14.99 -17.89 -13.26
N VAL A 323 15.36 -17.00 -12.34
CA VAL A 323 16.29 -17.26 -11.25
C VAL A 323 15.52 -17.38 -9.93
N SER A 324 16.00 -18.24 -9.04
CA SER A 324 15.46 -18.42 -7.69
C SER A 324 16.52 -18.17 -6.63
N ARG A 325 16.10 -17.66 -5.46
CA ARG A 325 16.94 -17.57 -4.26
C ARG A 325 16.10 -17.98 -3.05
N ASP A 326 16.61 -18.92 -2.27
CA ASP A 326 16.05 -19.29 -0.98
C ASP A 326 16.48 -18.30 0.11
N THR A 327 15.66 -18.10 1.14
CA THR A 327 15.98 -17.23 2.29
C THR A 327 15.34 -17.76 3.56
N ALA A 328 16.10 -17.72 4.67
CA ALA A 328 15.67 -18.22 5.96
C ALA A 328 14.83 -17.20 6.74
N ILE A 329 13.66 -17.61 7.21
CA ILE A 329 12.71 -16.84 8.03
C ILE A 329 12.12 -17.79 9.09
N LEU A 330 11.95 -17.31 10.32
CA LEU A 330 11.37 -18.12 11.41
C LEU A 330 9.94 -18.58 11.05
N PRO A 331 9.56 -19.87 11.20
CA PRO A 331 8.28 -20.37 10.67
C PRO A 331 7.03 -19.64 11.17
N ARG A 332 7.00 -19.25 12.46
CA ARG A 332 5.89 -18.45 13.02
C ARG A 332 5.74 -17.06 12.40
N LYS A 333 6.84 -16.49 11.87
CA LYS A 333 6.79 -15.24 11.08
C LYS A 333 6.20 -15.50 9.70
N LEU A 334 6.52 -16.63 9.06
CA LEU A 334 5.92 -17.01 7.77
C LEU A 334 4.41 -17.17 7.87
N ASP A 335 3.91 -17.88 8.88
CA ASP A 335 2.47 -17.98 9.15
C ASP A 335 1.82 -16.59 9.30
N TRP A 336 2.42 -15.74 10.13
CA TRP A 336 1.94 -14.39 10.40
C TRP A 336 1.96 -13.50 9.14
N MET A 337 2.99 -13.59 8.30
CA MET A 337 3.06 -12.81 7.07
C MET A 337 1.99 -13.23 6.06
N VAL A 338 1.73 -14.52 5.92
CA VAL A 338 0.67 -15.05 5.03
C VAL A 338 -0.72 -14.67 5.51
N LEU A 339 -0.96 -14.59 6.82
CA LEU A 339 -2.28 -14.30 7.41
C LEU A 339 -2.55 -12.80 7.61
N GLU A 340 -1.58 -12.04 8.12
CA GLU A 340 -1.74 -10.65 8.57
C GLU A 340 -1.07 -9.60 7.66
N ARG A 341 -0.30 -10.03 6.64
CA ARG A 341 0.40 -9.18 5.66
C ARG A 341 0.18 -9.66 4.22
N ALA A 342 -0.92 -10.37 3.98
CA ALA A 342 -1.24 -10.97 2.68
C ALA A 342 -1.20 -9.96 1.52
N ASP A 343 -1.76 -8.76 1.73
CA ASP A 343 -1.83 -7.74 0.67
C ASP A 343 -0.51 -6.98 0.49
N ASP A 344 0.30 -6.81 1.55
CA ASP A 344 1.69 -6.34 1.42
C ASP A 344 2.53 -7.32 0.59
N LEU A 345 2.35 -8.63 0.80
CA LEU A 345 3.02 -9.68 0.01
C LEU A 345 2.58 -9.67 -1.46
N LYS A 346 1.27 -9.50 -1.74
CA LYS A 346 0.76 -9.32 -3.11
C LYS A 346 1.37 -8.08 -3.77
N ALA A 347 1.42 -6.95 -3.07
CA ALA A 347 2.02 -5.71 -3.56
C ALA A 347 3.52 -5.86 -3.85
N VAL A 348 4.29 -6.43 -2.92
CA VAL A 348 5.73 -6.71 -3.08
C VAL A 348 6.02 -7.59 -4.29
N MET A 349 5.19 -8.62 -4.55
CA MET A 349 5.28 -9.45 -5.76
C MET A 349 4.96 -8.67 -7.04
N ASN A 350 3.87 -7.89 -7.05
CA ASN A 350 3.43 -7.11 -8.22
C ASN A 350 4.39 -5.96 -8.59
N ASP A 351 4.93 -5.23 -7.62
CA ASP A 351 5.84 -4.12 -7.88
C ASP A 351 7.24 -4.60 -8.32
N ASN A 352 7.65 -5.82 -7.94
CA ASN A 352 8.93 -6.42 -8.35
C ASN A 352 8.83 -7.38 -9.56
N GLY A 353 7.64 -7.84 -9.94
CA GLY A 353 7.48 -8.87 -10.99
C GLY A 353 8.07 -10.21 -10.55
N THR A 354 7.82 -10.61 -9.31
CA THR A 354 8.42 -11.80 -8.65
C THR A 354 7.34 -12.67 -8.01
N PHE A 355 7.69 -13.91 -7.68
CA PHE A 355 6.82 -14.84 -6.96
C PHE A 355 7.51 -15.37 -5.71
N ILE A 356 6.81 -15.37 -4.56
CA ILE A 356 7.30 -15.90 -3.29
C ILE A 356 6.59 -17.23 -3.01
N MET A 357 7.35 -18.33 -3.03
CA MET A 357 6.83 -19.64 -2.65
C MET A 357 6.98 -19.84 -1.13
N PHE A 358 5.84 -19.83 -0.44
CA PHE A 358 5.74 -20.11 1.00
C PHE A 358 5.63 -21.62 1.27
N PRO A 359 6.14 -22.10 2.44
CA PRO A 359 5.78 -23.42 2.95
C PRO A 359 4.32 -23.43 3.45
N PRO A 360 3.70 -24.61 3.67
CA PRO A 360 2.37 -24.71 4.27
C PRO A 360 2.34 -24.12 5.69
N LEU A 361 1.19 -23.53 6.06
CA LEU A 361 0.95 -23.01 7.41
C LEU A 361 1.21 -24.07 8.48
N GLY A 362 1.88 -23.68 9.56
CA GLY A 362 2.27 -24.57 10.66
C GLY A 362 3.34 -25.60 10.30
N SER A 363 4.01 -25.50 9.14
CA SER A 363 5.22 -26.28 8.88
C SER A 363 6.38 -25.83 9.80
N SER A 364 7.32 -26.73 10.09
CA SER A 364 8.61 -26.37 10.69
C SER A 364 9.62 -25.80 9.66
N THR A 365 9.26 -25.78 8.37
CA THR A 365 10.11 -25.23 7.29
C THR A 365 10.35 -23.74 7.47
N SER A 366 11.61 -23.36 7.66
CA SER A 366 12.06 -21.97 7.86
C SER A 366 12.55 -21.30 6.57
N LEU A 367 12.16 -21.80 5.39
CA LEU A 367 12.63 -21.33 4.08
C LEU A 367 11.47 -20.86 3.21
N ILE A 368 11.67 -19.73 2.53
CA ILE A 368 10.91 -19.33 1.34
C ILE A 368 11.83 -19.37 0.12
N THR A 369 11.26 -19.61 -1.06
CA THR A 369 11.95 -19.46 -2.34
C THR A 369 11.36 -18.29 -3.10
N VAL A 370 12.19 -17.29 -3.44
CA VAL A 370 11.78 -16.15 -4.27
C VAL A 370 12.23 -16.36 -5.72
N PHE A 371 11.29 -16.31 -6.65
CA PHE A 371 11.49 -16.46 -8.09
C PHE A 371 11.33 -15.12 -8.83
N GLY A 372 12.13 -14.89 -9.88
CA GLY A 372 12.02 -13.70 -10.74
C GLY A 372 12.84 -13.83 -12.02
N ASP A 373 12.62 -12.96 -12.99
CA ASP A 373 13.41 -12.89 -14.24
C ASP A 373 14.71 -12.09 -14.10
N HIS A 374 14.89 -11.34 -13.01
CA HIS A 374 16.05 -10.50 -12.77
C HIS A 374 16.52 -10.53 -11.30
N LYS A 375 17.84 -10.72 -11.09
CA LYS A 375 18.44 -10.90 -9.75
C LYS A 375 18.16 -9.74 -8.80
N VAL A 376 18.17 -8.50 -9.28
CA VAL A 376 17.91 -7.29 -8.46
C VAL A 376 16.45 -7.26 -7.96
N ASN A 377 15.50 -7.77 -8.75
CA ASN A 377 14.08 -7.81 -8.37
C ASN A 377 13.84 -8.85 -7.28
N VAL A 378 14.45 -10.04 -7.43
CA VAL A 378 14.49 -11.09 -6.39
C VAL A 378 15.10 -10.53 -5.10
N GLN A 379 16.23 -9.81 -5.20
CA GLN A 379 16.89 -9.21 -4.04
C GLN A 379 16.06 -8.12 -3.35
N ARG A 380 15.35 -7.22 -4.08
CA ARG A 380 14.44 -6.26 -3.41
C ARG A 380 13.23 -6.96 -2.79
N THR A 381 12.65 -7.94 -3.47
CA THR A 381 11.56 -8.78 -2.93
C THR A 381 11.96 -9.37 -1.58
N ILE A 382 13.17 -9.95 -1.48
CA ILE A 382 13.70 -10.46 -0.21
C ILE A 382 13.85 -9.33 0.81
N ARG A 383 14.45 -8.18 0.48
CA ARG A 383 14.57 -7.03 1.42
C ARG A 383 13.21 -6.55 1.95
N SER A 384 12.19 -6.44 1.11
CA SER A 384 10.83 -6.06 1.53
C SER A 384 10.20 -7.10 2.47
N VAL A 385 10.40 -8.39 2.19
CA VAL A 385 9.98 -9.49 3.07
C VAL A 385 10.73 -9.47 4.41
N MET A 386 12.04 -9.21 4.41
CA MET A 386 12.83 -9.03 5.62
C MET A 386 12.35 -7.83 6.46
N GLN A 387 11.97 -6.73 5.81
CA GLN A 387 11.46 -5.52 6.47
C GLN A 387 10.11 -5.78 7.18
N LEU A 388 9.24 -6.62 6.61
CA LEU A 388 8.04 -7.11 7.28
C LEU A 388 8.39 -8.02 8.48
N ALA A 389 9.38 -8.91 8.35
CA ALA A 389 9.83 -9.78 9.43
C ALA A 389 10.35 -9.02 10.67
N CYS A 390 10.92 -7.81 10.48
CA CYS A 390 11.35 -6.91 11.57
C CYS A 390 10.18 -6.43 12.48
N GLN A 391 8.93 -6.47 12.00
CA GLN A 391 7.76 -6.06 12.80
C GLN A 391 7.38 -7.09 13.87
N PHE A 392 7.79 -8.35 13.70
CA PHE A 392 7.38 -9.47 14.55
C PHE A 392 8.43 -9.77 15.61
N TYR A 393 8.00 -9.63 16.86
CA TYR A 393 8.82 -9.76 18.06
C TYR A 393 8.65 -11.17 18.66
N VAL A 394 9.71 -11.62 19.34
CA VAL A 394 9.69 -12.84 20.16
C VAL A 394 10.12 -12.47 21.58
N ALA A 395 9.47 -13.06 22.58
CA ALA A 395 9.97 -13.05 23.95
C ALA A 395 9.98 -14.46 24.56
N SER A 396 10.74 -14.62 25.63
CA SER A 396 10.77 -15.80 26.50
C SER A 396 10.78 -15.38 27.96
N PHE A 397 10.06 -16.12 28.80
CA PHE A 397 9.93 -15.91 30.23
C PHE A 397 10.24 -17.26 30.89
N TRP A 398 11.49 -17.43 31.32
CA TRP A 398 11.96 -18.65 31.99
C TRP A 398 11.65 -18.60 33.48
N LEU A 399 11.04 -19.66 34.01
CA LEU A 399 10.78 -19.86 35.42
C LEU A 399 11.92 -20.69 36.04
N LEU A 400 12.79 -20.03 36.77
CA LEU A 400 13.92 -20.63 37.47
C LEU A 400 13.51 -20.94 38.93
N PRO A 401 13.87 -22.13 39.49
CA PRO A 401 13.58 -22.44 40.88
C PRO A 401 14.21 -21.41 41.83
N ALA A 402 13.40 -20.81 42.71
CA ALA A 402 13.86 -19.78 43.65
C ALA A 402 14.94 -20.30 44.63
N GLN A 403 14.87 -21.60 44.96
CA GLN A 403 15.90 -22.33 45.71
C GLN A 403 16.05 -23.74 45.13
N PHE A 404 17.28 -24.19 44.92
CA PHE A 404 17.58 -25.58 44.54
C PHE A 404 17.84 -26.42 45.79
N ASN A 405 16.84 -27.17 46.24
CA ASN A 405 16.98 -28.13 47.34
C ASN A 405 16.97 -29.57 46.77
N PRO A 406 18.09 -30.32 46.81
CA PRO A 406 18.16 -31.69 46.28
C PRO A 406 17.22 -32.70 46.96
N LEU A 407 16.65 -32.36 48.11
CA LEU A 407 15.79 -33.24 48.92
C LEU A 407 14.29 -32.96 48.74
N LEU A 408 13.91 -31.98 47.92
CA LEU A 408 12.51 -31.64 47.62
C LEU A 408 12.30 -31.63 46.10
N PRO A 409 11.11 -32.01 45.59
CA PRO A 409 10.80 -31.80 44.19
C PRO A 409 10.84 -30.28 43.88
N PRO A 410 11.41 -29.86 42.74
CA PRO A 410 11.42 -28.45 42.37
C PRO A 410 9.99 -27.92 42.19
N PRO A 411 9.72 -26.63 42.48
CA PRO A 411 8.42 -26.04 42.22
C PRO A 411 8.07 -26.16 40.72
N ALA A 412 6.84 -26.53 40.43
CA ALA A 412 6.34 -26.74 39.07
C ALA A 412 4.90 -26.25 38.97
N LEU A 413 4.51 -25.72 37.81
CA LEU A 413 3.12 -25.34 37.54
C LEU A 413 2.30 -26.58 37.18
N SER A 414 1.09 -26.68 37.72
CA SER A 414 0.15 -27.71 37.27
C SER A 414 -0.33 -27.44 35.83
N PRO A 415 -0.66 -28.47 35.04
CA PRO A 415 -1.19 -28.28 33.68
C PRO A 415 -2.46 -27.41 33.63
N ALA A 416 -3.27 -27.42 34.69
CA ALA A 416 -4.44 -26.56 34.84
C ALA A 416 -4.07 -25.07 34.99
N GLN A 417 -3.07 -24.75 35.83
CA GLN A 417 -2.54 -23.38 35.96
C GLN A 417 -1.94 -22.90 34.64
N VAL A 418 -1.10 -23.71 33.98
CA VAL A 418 -0.53 -23.38 32.66
C VAL A 418 -1.65 -23.08 31.65
N THR A 419 -2.67 -23.95 31.58
CA THR A 419 -3.81 -23.77 30.68
C THR A 419 -4.58 -22.48 30.94
N ALA A 420 -4.80 -22.13 32.22
CA ALA A 420 -5.48 -20.89 32.59
C ALA A 420 -4.65 -19.65 32.21
N ILE A 421 -3.36 -19.64 32.54
CA ILE A 421 -2.42 -18.55 32.23
C ILE A 421 -2.33 -18.32 30.71
N LEU A 422 -2.12 -19.39 29.93
CA LEU A 422 -2.01 -19.30 28.47
C LEU A 422 -3.29 -18.72 27.83
N LYS A 423 -4.47 -19.21 28.23
CA LYS A 423 -5.75 -18.68 27.73
C LYS A 423 -5.98 -17.23 28.13
N GLN A 424 -5.69 -16.88 29.40
CA GLN A 424 -5.84 -15.52 29.91
C GLN A 424 -4.94 -14.53 29.16
N VAL A 425 -3.64 -14.81 29.09
CA VAL A 425 -2.66 -13.89 28.48
C VAL A 425 -2.89 -13.79 26.97
N SER A 426 -3.05 -14.90 26.25
CA SER A 426 -3.31 -14.84 24.80
C SER A 426 -4.61 -14.11 24.46
N SER A 427 -5.70 -14.42 25.18
CA SER A 427 -6.99 -13.74 24.95
C SER A 427 -6.94 -12.25 25.28
N ALA A 428 -6.20 -11.85 26.32
CA ALA A 428 -6.10 -10.45 26.75
C ALA A 428 -5.15 -9.61 25.88
N THR A 429 -4.10 -10.19 25.30
CA THR A 429 -3.05 -9.42 24.60
C THR A 429 -3.03 -9.57 23.08
N GLY A 430 -3.59 -10.65 22.52
CA GLY A 430 -3.46 -10.98 21.09
C GLY A 430 -2.18 -11.77 20.76
N ALA A 431 -1.22 -11.86 21.69
CA ALA A 431 -0.02 -12.66 21.53
C ALA A 431 -0.36 -14.16 21.37
N GLU A 432 0.38 -14.87 20.51
CA GLU A 432 0.48 -16.32 20.64
C GLU A 432 1.46 -16.62 21.77
N VAL A 433 1.02 -17.43 22.74
CA VAL A 433 1.78 -17.75 23.96
C VAL A 433 1.97 -19.26 24.02
N VAL A 434 3.21 -19.72 24.09
CA VAL A 434 3.60 -21.13 24.14
C VAL A 434 4.23 -21.42 25.49
N PHE A 435 3.83 -22.52 26.14
CA PHE A 435 4.56 -23.07 27.28
C PHE A 435 5.28 -24.37 26.88
N LYS A 436 6.57 -24.43 27.21
CA LYS A 436 7.42 -25.63 27.14
C LYS A 436 8.46 -25.56 28.25
N SER A 437 8.84 -26.68 28.85
CA SER A 437 10.07 -26.80 29.67
C SER A 437 10.29 -25.66 30.70
N MET A 438 9.23 -25.22 31.40
CA MET A 438 9.20 -24.09 32.36
C MET A 438 9.51 -22.69 31.76
N ASN A 439 9.25 -22.48 30.47
CA ASN A 439 9.36 -21.22 29.75
C ASN A 439 8.03 -20.85 29.07
N PHE A 440 7.59 -19.59 29.18
CA PHE A 440 6.57 -19.01 28.30
C PHE A 440 7.23 -18.24 27.15
N GLU A 441 7.05 -18.71 25.91
CA GLU A 441 7.48 -18.00 24.70
C GLU A 441 6.31 -17.23 24.09
N MET A 442 6.51 -15.96 23.73
CA MET A 442 5.45 -15.11 23.18
C MET A 442 5.82 -14.55 21.81
N TYR A 443 4.84 -14.55 20.90
CA TYR A 443 5.03 -14.27 19.48
C TYR A 443 3.95 -13.31 18.97
N GLY A 444 4.35 -12.22 18.31
CA GLY A 444 3.40 -11.24 17.77
C GLY A 444 4.03 -9.88 17.49
N MET A 445 3.17 -8.86 17.42
CA MET A 445 3.61 -7.46 17.35
C MET A 445 4.22 -7.03 18.68
N GLU A 446 5.13 -6.06 18.62
CA GLU A 446 5.83 -5.42 19.73
C GLU A 446 4.97 -5.18 20.99
N HIS A 447 3.77 -4.61 20.82
CA HIS A 447 2.88 -4.26 21.93
C HIS A 447 2.14 -5.47 22.52
N GLU A 448 1.78 -6.46 21.68
CA GLU A 448 1.17 -7.71 22.15
C GLU A 448 2.14 -8.45 23.08
N VAL A 449 3.42 -8.53 22.66
CA VAL A 449 4.49 -9.21 23.40
C VAL A 449 4.86 -8.46 24.68
N ARG A 450 4.96 -7.11 24.65
CA ARG A 450 5.17 -6.30 25.87
C ARG A 450 4.02 -6.50 26.87
N ASN A 451 2.77 -6.41 26.41
CA ASN A 451 1.61 -6.56 27.28
C ASN A 451 1.53 -7.99 27.87
N ALA A 452 1.94 -9.01 27.12
CA ALA A 452 2.02 -10.37 27.62
C ALA A 452 3.08 -10.55 28.71
N ILE A 453 4.25 -9.89 28.61
CA ILE A 453 5.27 -9.90 29.68
C ILE A 453 4.73 -9.22 30.94
N ASN A 454 4.10 -8.04 30.82
CA ASN A 454 3.48 -7.33 31.95
C ASN A 454 2.47 -8.23 32.68
N MET A 455 1.55 -8.87 31.94
CA MET A 455 0.55 -9.77 32.53
C MET A 455 1.16 -11.00 33.22
N LEU A 456 2.23 -11.59 32.69
CA LEU A 456 2.89 -12.71 33.35
C LEU A 456 3.54 -12.29 34.69
N LEU A 457 4.13 -11.10 34.77
CA LEU A 457 4.74 -10.59 36.01
C LEU A 457 3.71 -10.26 37.11
N GLU A 458 2.47 -9.94 36.72
CA GLU A 458 1.36 -9.72 37.66
C GLU A 458 0.79 -11.01 38.28
N ILE A 459 0.99 -12.19 37.68
CA ILE A 459 0.37 -13.44 38.11
C ILE A 459 1.07 -14.02 39.36
N ASP A 460 0.33 -14.12 40.47
CA ASP A 460 0.86 -14.58 41.76
C ASP A 460 1.50 -15.97 41.73
N ALA A 461 0.96 -16.89 40.92
CA ALA A 461 1.52 -18.23 40.76
C ALA A 461 2.92 -18.23 40.13
N LEU A 462 3.32 -17.17 39.42
CA LEU A 462 4.65 -17.03 38.83
C LEU A 462 5.64 -16.33 39.79
N LYS A 463 5.15 -15.53 40.75
CA LYS A 463 5.98 -14.83 41.76
C LYS A 463 6.69 -15.77 42.74
N ALA A 464 6.38 -17.07 42.72
CA ALA A 464 7.07 -18.12 43.45
C ALA A 464 8.40 -18.60 42.79
N PHE A 465 8.71 -18.09 41.59
CA PHE A 465 9.91 -18.41 40.81
C PHE A 465 10.82 -17.20 40.68
N HIS A 466 12.11 -17.42 40.45
CA HIS A 466 12.96 -16.39 39.84
C HIS A 466 12.71 -16.37 38.33
N HIS A 467 12.83 -15.21 37.69
CA HIS A 467 12.53 -15.05 36.26
C HIS A 467 13.80 -14.72 35.49
N GLU A 468 13.96 -15.30 34.30
CA GLU A 468 14.86 -14.75 33.26
C GLU A 468 14.03 -14.43 32.03
N LEU A 469 14.00 -13.15 31.68
CA LEU A 469 13.27 -12.59 30.55
C LEU A 469 14.25 -12.40 29.40
N ARG A 470 13.86 -12.82 28.19
CA ARG A 470 14.58 -12.55 26.93
C ARG A 470 13.63 -11.94 25.91
N PHE A 471 14.01 -10.84 25.28
CA PHE A 471 13.41 -10.36 24.04
C PHE A 471 14.36 -10.66 22.88
N GLN A 472 13.80 -11.05 21.74
CA GLN A 472 14.52 -11.22 20.49
C GLN A 472 13.83 -10.40 19.39
N ILE A 473 14.60 -9.48 18.80
CA ILE A 473 14.19 -8.56 17.73
C ILE A 473 15.00 -8.89 16.48
N GLU A 474 14.39 -8.84 15.30
CA GLU A 474 15.07 -9.05 14.03
C GLU A 474 15.26 -7.71 13.29
N LEU A 475 16.42 -7.51 12.66
CA LEU A 475 16.72 -6.28 11.91
C LEU A 475 17.71 -6.52 10.76
N ALA A 476 17.66 -5.67 9.74
CA ALA A 476 18.59 -5.70 8.61
C ALA A 476 20.06 -5.53 9.03
N ASN A 477 20.95 -6.33 8.41
CA ASN A 477 22.39 -6.37 8.67
C ASN A 477 23.08 -5.00 8.52
N GLU A 478 22.61 -4.17 7.58
CA GLU A 478 23.14 -2.81 7.38
C GLU A 478 22.90 -1.86 8.57
N HIS A 479 21.99 -2.18 9.48
CA HIS A 479 21.69 -1.37 10.66
C HIS A 479 22.51 -1.74 11.90
N ARG A 480 23.31 -2.82 11.83
CA ARG A 480 24.13 -3.33 12.95
C ARG A 480 25.11 -2.27 13.48
N GLU A 481 25.83 -1.58 12.59
CA GLU A 481 26.79 -0.53 12.95
C GLU A 481 26.11 0.75 13.49
N PHE A 482 24.91 1.05 12.98
CA PHE A 482 24.13 2.22 13.40
C PHE A 482 23.63 2.09 14.85
N ILE A 483 23.24 0.87 15.22
CA ILE A 483 22.78 0.54 16.58
C ILE A 483 23.93 0.34 17.54
N SER A 484 25.03 -0.33 17.15
CA SER A 484 26.20 -0.44 18.02
C SER A 484 26.81 0.94 18.30
N GLY A 485 26.89 1.78 17.27
CA GLY A 485 27.68 3.00 17.29
C GLY A 485 29.19 2.72 17.46
N LYS A 486 29.97 3.79 17.61
CA LYS A 486 31.43 3.71 17.76
C LYS A 486 31.78 2.91 19.02
N LYS A 487 32.55 1.81 18.85
CA LYS A 487 33.00 0.90 19.92
C LYS A 487 31.86 0.37 20.81
N ASN A 488 30.70 0.05 20.21
CA ASN A 488 29.48 -0.40 20.90
C ASN A 488 28.91 0.60 21.93
N GLY A 489 29.33 1.87 21.89
CA GLY A 489 29.07 2.85 22.95
C GLY A 489 27.59 3.12 23.25
N LYS A 490 26.70 3.02 22.25
CA LYS A 490 25.23 3.14 22.46
C LYS A 490 24.72 1.99 23.34
N ILE A 491 25.03 0.76 22.93
CA ILE A 491 24.56 -0.47 23.56
C ILE A 491 25.17 -0.63 24.95
N ASN A 492 26.46 -0.33 25.10
CA ASN A 492 27.12 -0.30 26.41
C ASN A 492 26.43 0.68 27.36
N LYS A 493 26.00 1.86 26.90
CA LYS A 493 25.23 2.80 27.72
C LYS A 493 23.87 2.23 28.12
N ILE A 494 23.13 1.58 27.21
CA ILE A 494 21.82 0.97 27.53
C ILE A 494 21.98 -0.13 28.59
N MET A 495 22.94 -1.05 28.39
CA MET A 495 23.25 -2.11 29.34
C MET A 495 23.64 -1.55 30.72
N GLN A 496 24.50 -0.53 30.77
CA GLN A 496 24.89 0.15 32.03
C GLN A 496 23.72 0.88 32.72
N THR A 497 22.78 1.42 31.94
CA THR A 497 21.64 2.19 32.49
C THR A 497 20.53 1.30 33.03
N THR A 498 20.37 0.07 32.51
CA THR A 498 19.22 -0.81 32.79
C THR A 498 19.58 -2.20 33.32
N ASN A 499 20.88 -2.48 33.49
CA ASN A 499 21.44 -3.77 33.92
C ASN A 499 21.06 -4.98 33.04
N VAL A 500 20.64 -4.73 31.78
CA VAL A 500 20.36 -5.78 30.79
C VAL A 500 21.63 -6.24 30.09
N LYS A 501 21.62 -7.48 29.59
CA LYS A 501 22.62 -8.01 28.65
C LYS A 501 22.06 -7.86 27.23
N ILE A 502 22.83 -7.31 26.30
CA ILE A 502 22.46 -7.23 24.88
C ILE A 502 23.49 -8.00 24.04
N LYS A 503 23.02 -8.94 23.21
CA LYS A 503 23.81 -9.78 22.29
C LYS A 503 23.29 -9.60 20.86
N PHE A 504 24.20 -9.67 19.88
CA PHE A 504 23.84 -9.64 18.45
C PHE A 504 24.24 -10.95 17.75
N GLU A 505 23.25 -11.75 17.36
CA GLU A 505 23.42 -13.05 16.70
C GLU A 505 23.19 -12.89 15.19
N THR A 506 24.04 -13.49 14.34
CA THR A 506 23.85 -13.51 12.88
C THR A 506 22.75 -14.51 12.50
N PHE A 507 21.81 -14.14 11.63
CA PHE A 507 20.67 -15.00 11.27
C PHE A 507 20.64 -15.41 9.79
N ASN A 508 20.71 -14.46 8.86
CA ASN A 508 20.81 -14.74 7.42
C ASN A 508 21.60 -13.63 6.68
N ASP A 509 21.75 -13.76 5.35
CA ASP A 509 22.46 -12.77 4.50
C ASP A 509 21.97 -11.32 4.67
N HIS A 510 20.70 -11.15 5.04
CA HIS A 510 20.00 -9.87 5.05
C HIS A 510 19.73 -9.34 6.45
N ASN A 511 19.45 -10.21 7.43
CA ASN A 511 19.02 -9.87 8.79
C ASN A 511 19.90 -10.52 9.89
N PHE A 512 19.95 -9.85 11.04
CA PHE A 512 20.51 -10.36 12.30
C PHE A 512 19.49 -10.23 13.43
N LEU A 513 19.75 -10.94 14.53
CA LEU A 513 18.92 -10.94 15.73
C LEU A 513 19.60 -10.12 16.84
N ILE A 514 18.81 -9.33 17.56
CA ILE A 514 19.20 -8.63 18.77
C ILE A 514 18.49 -9.30 19.94
N ASP A 515 19.27 -9.90 20.83
CA ASP A 515 18.77 -10.46 22.08
C ASP A 515 19.02 -9.51 23.23
N ILE A 516 17.96 -9.24 24.01
CA ILE A 516 18.01 -8.50 25.27
C ILE A 516 17.65 -9.50 26.37
N ALA A 517 18.46 -9.64 27.40
CA ALA A 517 18.18 -10.53 28.54
C ALA A 517 18.35 -9.82 29.89
N GLY A 518 17.49 -10.15 30.86
CA GLY A 518 17.47 -9.58 32.20
C GLY A 518 16.48 -10.30 33.12
N THR A 519 16.63 -10.13 34.43
CA THR A 519 15.80 -10.81 35.46
C THR A 519 14.59 -9.99 35.91
N ASP A 520 14.64 -8.68 35.72
CA ASP A 520 13.76 -7.71 36.38
C ASP A 520 12.96 -6.89 35.35
N MET A 521 11.95 -6.14 35.82
CA MET A 521 11.21 -5.14 35.02
C MET A 521 12.10 -4.14 34.27
N THR A 522 13.36 -3.95 34.67
CA THR A 522 14.33 -3.11 33.96
C THR A 522 14.57 -3.56 32.51
N ILE A 523 14.27 -4.82 32.16
CA ILE A 523 14.33 -5.29 30.77
C ILE A 523 13.38 -4.52 29.85
N LEU A 524 12.21 -4.09 30.34
CA LEU A 524 11.25 -3.31 29.57
C LEU A 524 11.78 -1.89 29.29
N GLN A 525 12.52 -1.32 30.24
CA GLN A 525 13.23 -0.06 30.04
C GLN A 525 14.43 -0.23 29.10
N GLY A 526 15.17 -1.34 29.21
CA GLY A 526 16.26 -1.68 28.28
C GLY A 526 15.78 -1.87 26.84
N LEU A 527 14.62 -2.51 26.67
CA LEU A 527 13.90 -2.62 25.41
C LEU A 527 13.50 -1.25 24.86
N ALA A 528 12.85 -0.41 25.66
CA ALA A 528 12.43 0.94 25.23
C ALA A 528 13.63 1.81 24.81
N LEU A 529 14.72 1.81 25.59
CA LEU A 529 15.94 2.56 25.25
C LEU A 529 16.68 2.01 24.02
N LEU A 530 16.57 0.70 23.74
CA LEU A 530 17.05 0.15 22.46
C LEU A 530 16.16 0.61 21.30
N GLN A 531 14.83 0.60 21.49
CA GLN A 531 13.85 1.00 20.47
C GLN A 531 14.03 2.47 20.06
N GLU A 532 14.32 3.37 21.00
CA GLU A 532 14.71 4.76 20.70
C GLU A 532 15.96 4.88 19.79
N GLU A 533 16.86 3.90 19.85
CA GLU A 533 18.14 3.87 19.13
C GLU A 533 18.09 3.03 17.83
N LEU A 534 16.98 2.33 17.55
CA LEU A 534 16.69 1.72 16.26
C LEU A 534 16.66 2.79 15.16
N PRO A 535 17.01 2.45 13.91
CA PRO A 535 16.88 3.38 12.79
C PRO A 535 15.41 3.60 12.43
N ALA A 536 14.99 4.87 12.43
CA ALA A 536 13.90 5.33 11.59
C ALA A 536 14.49 5.85 10.28
N GLU A 537 13.82 5.54 9.17
CA GLU A 537 14.26 5.95 7.85
C GLU A 537 13.11 6.40 6.94
N VAL A 538 13.41 7.35 6.06
CA VAL A 538 12.54 7.75 4.96
C VAL A 538 13.35 7.76 3.67
N SER A 539 12.76 7.24 2.60
CA SER A 539 13.30 7.39 1.24
C SER A 539 12.42 8.34 0.42
N PHE A 540 13.02 8.94 -0.60
CA PHE A 540 12.33 9.79 -1.56
C PHE A 540 13.14 9.92 -2.85
N HIS A 541 12.45 10.17 -3.96
CA HIS A 541 13.06 10.53 -5.22
C HIS A 541 13.54 12.00 -5.22
N VAL A 542 14.74 12.24 -5.75
CA VAL A 542 15.24 13.56 -6.13
C VAL A 542 15.81 13.48 -7.55
N PRO A 543 15.40 14.33 -8.50
CA PRO A 543 15.93 14.28 -9.87
C PRO A 543 17.44 14.56 -9.89
N GLU A 544 18.20 13.77 -10.68
CA GLU A 544 19.68 13.74 -10.64
C GLU A 544 20.33 15.10 -10.91
N SER A 545 19.70 15.93 -11.75
CA SER A 545 20.11 17.31 -12.03
C SER A 545 20.27 18.17 -10.77
N TYR A 546 19.47 17.93 -9.73
CA TYR A 546 19.51 18.67 -8.46
C TYR A 546 20.52 18.11 -7.46
N HIS A 547 21.01 16.87 -7.61
CA HIS A 547 21.92 16.23 -6.63
C HIS A 547 23.16 17.09 -6.37
N LYS A 548 23.84 17.54 -7.45
CA LYS A 548 25.04 18.39 -7.36
C LYS A 548 24.77 19.73 -6.65
N ARG A 549 23.57 20.30 -6.81
CA ARG A 549 23.14 21.56 -6.15
C ARG A 549 22.86 21.35 -4.67
N ILE A 550 22.12 20.30 -4.33
CA ILE A 550 21.69 19.94 -2.97
C ILE A 550 22.89 19.55 -2.11
N ILE A 551 23.76 18.68 -2.63
CA ILE A 551 25.01 18.27 -1.98
C ILE A 551 25.95 19.47 -1.84
N GLY A 552 26.12 20.25 -2.91
CA GLY A 552 26.97 21.43 -2.97
C GLY A 552 28.47 21.10 -2.95
N VAL A 553 29.30 22.13 -3.14
CA VAL A 553 30.77 21.97 -3.20
C VAL A 553 31.30 21.34 -1.91
N GLY A 554 31.97 20.18 -2.05
CA GLY A 554 32.49 19.41 -0.92
C GLY A 554 31.43 18.84 0.04
N GLY A 555 30.17 18.73 -0.38
CA GLY A 555 29.06 18.29 0.48
C GLY A 555 28.58 19.34 1.50
N ARG A 556 29.12 20.57 1.44
CA ARG A 556 28.90 21.61 2.46
C ARG A 556 27.42 22.03 2.62
N SER A 557 26.61 21.86 1.58
CA SER A 557 25.17 22.18 1.63
C SER A 557 24.41 21.08 2.37
N ILE A 558 24.46 19.84 1.90
CA ILE A 558 23.76 18.71 2.55
C ILE A 558 24.25 18.48 3.99
N GLN A 559 25.56 18.61 4.26
CA GLN A 559 26.12 18.51 5.62
C GLN A 559 25.52 19.54 6.59
N ARG A 560 25.15 20.74 6.12
CA ARG A 560 24.45 21.75 6.93
C ARG A 560 23.05 21.29 7.30
N ILE A 561 22.32 20.70 6.34
CA ILE A 561 20.95 20.18 6.52
C ILE A 561 20.97 18.97 7.48
N MET A 562 21.87 18.00 7.23
CA MET A 562 22.13 16.86 8.11
C MET A 562 22.42 17.30 9.56
N LYS A 563 23.29 18.31 9.74
CA LYS A 563 23.62 18.85 11.07
C LYS A 563 22.46 19.63 11.71
N LYS A 564 21.64 20.33 10.93
CA LYS A 564 20.46 21.07 11.45
C LYS A 564 19.44 20.12 12.09
N TYR A 565 19.22 18.96 11.49
CA TYR A 565 18.16 18.03 11.88
C TYR A 565 18.64 16.78 12.63
N GLY A 566 19.94 16.52 12.71
CA GLY A 566 20.48 15.31 13.35
C GLY A 566 20.19 14.03 12.55
N VAL A 567 20.14 14.15 11.21
CA VAL A 567 19.75 13.09 10.28
C VAL A 567 20.92 12.81 9.34
N TYR A 568 21.23 11.53 9.11
CA TYR A 568 22.17 11.11 8.07
C TYR A 568 21.43 10.96 6.74
N VAL A 569 22.02 11.38 5.62
CA VAL A 569 21.42 11.29 4.28
C VAL A 569 22.43 10.68 3.31
N LYS A 570 21.99 9.72 2.51
CA LYS A 570 22.73 9.16 1.39
C LYS A 570 21.95 9.35 0.08
N PHE A 571 22.64 9.87 -0.93
CA PHE A 571 22.19 9.86 -2.32
C PHE A 571 22.81 8.64 -2.99
N SER A 572 22.01 7.79 -3.64
CA SER A 572 22.53 6.72 -4.49
C SER A 572 23.09 7.30 -5.78
N ASN A 573 24.27 6.82 -6.19
CA ASN A 573 24.74 7.01 -7.56
C ASN A 573 24.04 6.01 -8.52
N ALA A 574 24.25 6.15 -9.82
CA ALA A 574 23.59 5.30 -10.82
C ALA A 574 23.93 3.79 -10.69
N GLU A 575 25.13 3.43 -10.25
CA GLU A 575 25.56 2.04 -10.07
C GLU A 575 24.93 1.41 -8.81
N GLU A 576 24.92 2.14 -7.69
CA GLU A 576 24.20 1.74 -6.48
C GLU A 576 22.70 1.61 -6.72
N PHE A 577 22.11 2.57 -7.45
CA PHE A 577 20.71 2.52 -7.83
C PHE A 577 20.42 1.36 -8.79
N ALA A 578 21.33 1.00 -9.71
CA ALA A 578 21.17 -0.20 -10.54
C ALA A 578 21.26 -1.51 -9.73
N ALA A 579 22.12 -1.56 -8.71
CA ALA A 579 22.31 -2.75 -7.86
C ALA A 579 21.17 -2.95 -6.85
N LEU A 580 20.62 -1.88 -6.28
CA LEU A 580 19.47 -1.92 -5.35
C LEU A 580 18.12 -1.92 -6.08
N GLY A 581 18.04 -1.13 -7.15
CA GLY A 581 16.82 -0.78 -7.89
C GLY A 581 15.83 0.04 -7.07
N GLY A 582 16.31 0.97 -6.24
CA GLY A 582 15.51 1.78 -5.33
C GLY A 582 15.44 1.29 -3.88
N TYR A 583 14.83 2.13 -3.03
CA TYR A 583 14.64 1.92 -1.59
C TYR A 583 13.23 1.42 -1.28
N ASN A 584 12.36 2.21 -0.61
CA ASN A 584 11.00 1.79 -0.28
C ASN A 584 10.08 1.86 -1.51
N ASP A 585 10.14 2.92 -2.33
CA ASP A 585 9.74 2.82 -3.73
C ASP A 585 10.95 2.41 -4.61
N ASN A 586 10.65 1.66 -5.66
CA ASN A 586 11.55 1.33 -6.76
C ASN A 586 12.18 2.56 -7.45
N GLU A 587 11.55 3.74 -7.34
CA GLU A 587 12.00 5.00 -7.95
C GLU A 587 12.77 5.92 -6.96
N ASP A 588 12.83 5.59 -5.66
CA ASP A 588 13.56 6.38 -4.65
C ASP A 588 15.08 6.24 -4.79
N ASN A 589 15.79 7.37 -4.86
CA ASN A 589 17.26 7.43 -4.98
C ASN A 589 17.96 8.19 -3.84
N VAL A 590 17.22 8.66 -2.84
CA VAL A 590 17.74 9.23 -1.59
C VAL A 590 17.15 8.47 -0.40
N VAL A 591 17.99 8.14 0.58
CA VAL A 591 17.57 7.61 1.89
C VAL A 591 18.11 8.48 3.02
N ALA A 592 17.27 8.77 4.00
CA ALA A 592 17.59 9.54 5.20
C ALA A 592 17.31 8.70 6.45
N ARG A 593 18.25 8.67 7.40
CA ARG A 593 18.25 7.79 8.59
C ARG A 593 18.57 8.57 9.87
N THR A 594 17.84 8.30 10.96
CA THR A 594 18.07 8.86 12.30
C THR A 594 17.54 7.91 13.38
N PRO A 595 17.96 7.99 14.66
CA PRO A 595 17.39 7.13 15.72
C PRO A 595 15.88 7.38 15.88
N ALA A 596 15.10 6.36 16.20
CA ALA A 596 13.63 6.43 16.18
C ALA A 596 13.04 7.59 17.01
N LYS A 597 13.65 7.93 18.16
CA LYS A 597 13.25 9.11 18.97
C LYS A 597 13.34 10.46 18.24
N ASN A 598 14.11 10.53 17.16
CA ASN A 598 14.28 11.71 16.31
C ASN A 598 13.49 11.62 14.99
N ALA A 599 12.62 10.62 14.79
CA ALA A 599 11.98 10.34 13.50
C ALA A 599 11.26 11.56 12.87
N ILE A 600 10.68 12.43 13.70
CA ILE A 600 10.03 13.70 13.28
C ILE A 600 10.98 14.60 12.46
N ASN A 601 12.29 14.49 12.66
CA ASN A 601 13.28 15.28 11.92
C ASN A 601 13.50 14.78 10.48
N LEU A 602 13.03 13.58 10.12
CA LEU A 602 13.11 13.04 8.76
C LEU A 602 12.25 13.86 7.78
N ASP A 603 11.01 14.18 8.15
CA ASP A 603 10.10 14.98 7.32
C ASP A 603 10.58 16.43 7.19
N ASN A 604 11.04 17.03 8.29
CA ASN A 604 11.66 18.36 8.29
C ASN A 604 12.90 18.42 7.38
N LEU A 605 13.71 17.36 7.34
CA LEU A 605 14.83 17.23 6.41
C LEU A 605 14.33 17.04 4.97
N LYS A 606 13.35 16.16 4.72
CA LYS A 606 12.78 15.91 3.38
C LYS A 606 12.25 17.21 2.76
N GLN A 607 11.46 17.99 3.51
CA GLN A 607 11.00 19.31 3.09
C GLN A 607 12.18 20.24 2.74
N SER A 608 13.18 20.34 3.62
CA SER A 608 14.34 21.23 3.43
C SER A 608 15.28 20.81 2.27
N VAL A 609 15.29 19.54 1.90
CA VAL A 609 15.99 19.05 0.71
C VAL A 609 15.19 19.38 -0.56
N MET A 610 13.87 19.18 -0.51
CA MET A 610 12.96 19.49 -1.62
C MET A 610 12.81 20.99 -1.87
N GLU A 611 13.02 21.87 -0.88
CA GLU A 611 13.12 23.34 -1.07
C GLU A 611 14.27 23.79 -1.98
N LEU A 612 15.30 22.95 -2.17
CA LEU A 612 16.40 23.23 -3.09
C LEU A 612 16.13 22.72 -4.52
N VAL A 613 15.04 21.98 -4.71
CA VAL A 613 14.45 21.64 -6.01
C VAL A 613 13.55 22.81 -6.45
N ASN A 614 13.50 23.06 -7.75
CA ASN A 614 12.62 24.08 -8.34
C ASN A 614 11.13 23.68 -8.13
N PRO A 615 10.20 24.57 -7.73
CA PRO A 615 8.79 24.21 -7.49
C PRO A 615 8.14 23.35 -8.59
N LYS A 616 8.42 23.65 -9.87
CA LYS A 616 7.97 22.87 -11.03
C LYS A 616 8.34 21.38 -11.01
N ASP A 617 9.44 21.04 -10.33
CA ASP A 617 10.01 19.70 -10.21
C ASP A 617 9.87 19.15 -8.76
N LYS A 618 9.22 19.91 -7.87
CA LYS A 618 9.12 19.65 -6.42
C LYS A 618 7.74 19.13 -6.02
N ASP A 619 6.70 19.78 -6.52
CA ASP A 619 5.35 19.68 -5.97
C ASP A 619 4.56 18.57 -6.68
N TYR A 620 5.07 17.33 -6.62
CA TYR A 620 4.38 16.12 -7.12
C TYR A 620 3.48 15.53 -6.03
N ILE A 621 2.20 15.35 -6.34
CA ILE A 621 1.20 14.72 -5.46
C ILE A 621 0.47 13.58 -6.19
N SER A 622 -0.47 12.92 -5.51
CA SER A 622 -1.36 11.91 -6.09
C SER A 622 -2.82 12.27 -5.83
N GLU A 623 -3.64 12.36 -6.87
CA GLU A 623 -5.10 12.45 -6.77
C GLU A 623 -5.75 11.12 -7.19
N THR A 624 -6.96 10.84 -6.72
CA THR A 624 -7.74 9.65 -7.08
C THR A 624 -9.07 10.04 -7.70
N VAL A 625 -9.27 9.69 -8.97
CA VAL A 625 -10.48 9.94 -9.75
C VAL A 625 -11.33 8.67 -9.81
N ILE A 626 -12.61 8.76 -9.48
CA ILE A 626 -13.53 7.62 -9.54
C ILE A 626 -14.08 7.48 -10.97
N ILE A 627 -13.71 6.38 -11.64
CA ILE A 627 -14.13 6.04 -13.01
C ILE A 627 -14.69 4.61 -12.99
N PRO A 628 -15.97 4.39 -13.33
CA PRO A 628 -16.58 3.06 -13.30
C PRO A 628 -15.78 2.01 -14.08
N ARG A 629 -15.48 0.86 -13.45
CA ARG A 629 -14.59 -0.19 -14.00
C ARG A 629 -14.85 -0.60 -15.44
N ARG A 630 -16.12 -0.57 -15.89
CA ARG A 630 -16.52 -0.95 -17.26
C ARG A 630 -15.88 -0.07 -18.35
N TYR A 631 -15.49 1.16 -18.03
CA TYR A 631 -14.82 2.06 -18.96
C TYR A 631 -13.29 1.88 -19.02
N HIS A 632 -12.67 1.20 -18.05
CA HIS A 632 -11.20 1.07 -17.99
C HIS A 632 -10.64 0.36 -19.22
N ARG A 633 -11.34 -0.67 -19.75
CA ARG A 633 -10.94 -1.40 -20.97
C ARG A 633 -10.83 -0.48 -22.19
N THR A 634 -11.84 0.36 -22.42
CA THR A 634 -11.89 1.32 -23.54
C THR A 634 -10.93 2.50 -23.32
N LEU A 635 -10.66 2.91 -22.08
CA LEU A 635 -9.66 3.92 -21.77
C LEU A 635 -8.22 3.42 -22.01
N LEU A 636 -7.91 2.19 -21.59
CA LEU A 636 -6.59 1.56 -21.75
C LEU A 636 -6.32 1.04 -23.16
N GLY A 637 -7.35 0.64 -23.91
CA GLY A 637 -7.22 0.15 -25.30
C GLY A 637 -7.55 1.25 -26.32
N GLU A 638 -8.80 1.31 -26.77
CA GLU A 638 -9.30 2.19 -27.85
C GLU A 638 -8.91 3.68 -27.70
N LYS A 639 -8.74 4.16 -26.45
CA LYS A 639 -8.38 5.55 -26.13
C LYS A 639 -6.98 5.71 -25.52
N SER A 640 -6.12 4.69 -25.55
CA SER A 640 -4.78 4.75 -24.91
C SER A 640 -3.96 5.95 -25.40
N ILE A 641 -4.06 6.26 -26.69
CA ILE A 641 -3.41 7.40 -27.34
C ILE A 641 -3.77 8.71 -26.63
N PHE A 642 -5.02 8.88 -26.17
CA PHE A 642 -5.45 10.06 -25.40
C PHE A 642 -4.91 10.05 -23.97
N ILE A 643 -4.76 8.88 -23.33
CA ILE A 643 -4.11 8.75 -22.02
C ILE A 643 -2.65 9.19 -22.13
N HIS A 644 -1.90 8.63 -23.08
CA HIS A 644 -0.52 9.03 -23.38
C HIS A 644 -0.42 10.52 -23.75
N ASP A 645 -1.37 11.07 -24.51
CA ASP A 645 -1.42 12.50 -24.83
C ASP A 645 -1.63 13.37 -23.58
N ILE A 646 -2.46 12.93 -22.62
CA ILE A 646 -2.65 13.62 -21.33
C ILE A 646 -1.36 13.55 -20.52
N GLU A 647 -0.76 12.37 -20.36
CA GLU A 647 0.50 12.18 -19.64
C GLU A 647 1.61 13.08 -20.21
N ASN A 648 1.80 13.08 -21.53
CA ASN A 648 2.81 13.91 -22.21
C ASN A 648 2.55 15.43 -22.09
N LYS A 649 1.29 15.88 -22.07
CA LYS A 649 0.95 17.32 -21.98
C LYS A 649 0.99 17.86 -20.56
N THR A 650 0.61 17.04 -19.57
CA THR A 650 0.49 17.43 -18.15
C THR A 650 1.69 16.99 -17.31
N ASN A 651 2.58 16.17 -17.88
CA ASN A 651 3.69 15.50 -17.19
C ASN A 651 3.24 14.70 -15.94
N CYS A 652 2.02 14.15 -16.01
CA CYS A 652 1.44 13.24 -15.03
C CYS A 652 1.54 11.79 -15.52
N ARG A 653 1.28 10.82 -14.63
CA ARG A 653 1.08 9.39 -14.92
C ARG A 653 -0.27 8.92 -14.37
N ILE A 654 -0.98 8.09 -15.11
CA ILE A 654 -2.34 7.62 -14.83
C ILE A 654 -2.30 6.12 -14.55
N ARG A 655 -2.28 5.73 -13.26
CA ARG A 655 -2.26 4.33 -12.81
C ARG A 655 -3.69 3.83 -12.60
N PHE A 656 -4.14 2.96 -13.50
CA PHE A 656 -5.39 2.22 -13.35
C PHE A 656 -5.25 1.11 -12.29
N PRO A 657 -6.35 0.70 -11.62
CA PRO A 657 -6.32 -0.37 -10.64
C PRO A 657 -6.25 -1.76 -11.30
N ASP A 658 -5.70 -2.72 -10.54
CA ASP A 658 -5.64 -4.14 -10.86
C ASP A 658 -7.06 -4.69 -11.04
N LYS A 659 -7.33 -5.38 -12.17
CA LYS A 659 -8.70 -5.66 -12.63
C LYS A 659 -9.47 -6.58 -11.68
N GLU A 660 -8.76 -7.52 -11.06
CA GLU A 660 -9.24 -8.44 -10.03
C GLU A 660 -9.63 -7.77 -8.70
N THR A 661 -9.22 -6.52 -8.44
CA THR A 661 -9.63 -5.79 -7.22
C THR A 661 -11.06 -5.26 -7.27
N ALA A 662 -11.66 -5.19 -8.46
CA ALA A 662 -12.96 -4.59 -8.73
C ALA A 662 -13.10 -3.09 -8.39
N ALA A 663 -11.99 -2.35 -8.20
CA ALA A 663 -12.02 -0.95 -7.82
C ALA A 663 -12.30 0.01 -8.99
N ASP A 664 -13.08 1.07 -8.72
CA ASP A 664 -13.34 2.18 -9.65
C ASP A 664 -12.29 3.33 -9.53
N ALA A 665 -11.36 3.25 -8.58
CA ALA A 665 -10.39 4.30 -8.29
C ALA A 665 -9.19 4.27 -9.25
N VAL A 666 -9.03 5.33 -10.07
CA VAL A 666 -7.87 5.55 -10.94
C VAL A 666 -7.00 6.64 -10.32
N MET A 667 -5.70 6.39 -10.19
CA MET A 667 -4.75 7.31 -9.57
C MET A 667 -4.05 8.17 -10.62
N ILE A 668 -3.91 9.47 -10.37
CA ILE A 668 -3.12 10.40 -11.17
C ILE A 668 -1.97 10.93 -10.30
N PHE A 669 -0.73 10.66 -10.70
CA PHE A 669 0.49 11.13 -10.02
C PHE A 669 1.22 12.13 -10.92
N GLY A 670 1.64 13.28 -10.39
CA GLY A 670 2.20 14.35 -11.20
C GLY A 670 2.27 15.70 -10.48
N PRO A 671 2.65 16.78 -11.16
CA PRO A 671 2.69 18.12 -10.58
C PRO A 671 1.29 18.59 -10.12
N GLU A 672 1.18 19.10 -8.90
CA GLU A 672 -0.07 19.64 -8.31
C GLU A 672 -0.77 20.63 -9.25
N SER A 673 0.00 21.56 -9.84
CA SER A 673 -0.49 22.54 -10.82
C SER A 673 -1.01 21.96 -12.15
N GLN A 674 -0.87 20.65 -12.40
CA GLN A 674 -1.29 19.96 -13.61
C GLN A 674 -2.28 18.83 -13.36
N ILE A 675 -2.31 18.25 -12.15
CA ILE A 675 -3.18 17.11 -11.81
C ILE A 675 -4.66 17.42 -12.03
N GLN A 676 -5.17 18.57 -11.58
CA GLN A 676 -6.58 18.94 -11.79
C GLN A 676 -6.93 19.05 -13.28
N ILE A 677 -5.97 19.45 -14.12
CA ILE A 677 -6.11 19.52 -15.58
C ILE A 677 -6.12 18.10 -16.17
N ALA A 678 -5.18 17.24 -15.76
CA ALA A 678 -5.13 15.84 -16.16
C ALA A 678 -6.40 15.07 -15.77
N ALA A 679 -6.93 15.28 -14.55
CA ALA A 679 -8.18 14.73 -14.07
C ALA A 679 -9.38 15.18 -14.93
N THR A 680 -9.44 16.46 -15.29
CA THR A 680 -10.49 17.01 -16.15
C THR A 680 -10.43 16.40 -17.55
N MET A 681 -9.25 16.41 -18.19
CA MET A 681 -9.05 15.82 -19.52
C MET A 681 -9.35 14.31 -19.54
N LEU A 682 -8.98 13.57 -18.48
CA LEU A 682 -9.30 12.15 -18.35
C LEU A 682 -10.82 11.93 -18.25
N LEU A 683 -11.52 12.78 -17.50
CA LEU A 683 -12.97 12.72 -17.32
C LEU A 683 -13.76 13.11 -18.58
N ASP A 684 -13.23 13.98 -19.45
CA ASP A 684 -13.83 14.28 -20.76
C ASP A 684 -13.89 13.04 -21.68
N HIS A 685 -12.91 12.14 -21.55
CA HIS A 685 -12.92 10.87 -22.27
C HIS A 685 -13.82 9.79 -21.64
N VAL A 686 -14.38 10.00 -20.45
CA VAL A 686 -15.36 9.11 -19.80
C VAL A 686 -16.78 9.43 -20.25
N PRO A 687 -17.55 8.46 -20.79
CA PRO A 687 -18.95 8.68 -21.14
C PRO A 687 -19.82 8.96 -19.90
N PHE A 688 -20.53 10.09 -19.91
CA PHE A 688 -21.64 10.32 -19.01
C PHE A 688 -22.90 9.69 -19.62
N GLU A 689 -23.63 8.91 -18.82
CA GLU A 689 -24.93 8.33 -19.20
C GLU A 689 -26.01 8.68 -18.17
N ALA A 690 -27.22 8.97 -18.67
CA ALA A 690 -28.47 9.10 -17.91
C ALA A 690 -29.64 8.48 -18.70
N ASP A 691 -30.75 8.18 -18.04
CA ASP A 691 -31.89 7.48 -18.64
C ASP A 691 -33.22 8.20 -18.33
N MET A 692 -34.12 8.26 -19.32
CA MET A 692 -35.46 8.84 -19.21
C MET A 692 -36.50 7.76 -19.45
N VAL A 693 -37.17 7.32 -18.39
CA VAL A 693 -38.26 6.33 -18.51
C VAL A 693 -39.51 7.00 -19.10
N VAL A 694 -40.19 6.32 -20.01
CA VAL A 694 -41.41 6.78 -20.68
C VAL A 694 -42.50 5.71 -20.50
N PRO A 695 -43.79 6.07 -20.30
CA PRO A 695 -44.89 5.12 -20.29
C PRO A 695 -44.89 4.19 -21.52
N PRO A 696 -45.12 2.88 -21.36
CA PRO A 696 -45.15 1.95 -22.48
C PRO A 696 -46.32 2.22 -23.42
N GLN A 697 -46.02 2.56 -24.68
CA GLN A 697 -46.99 2.73 -25.77
C GLN A 697 -46.55 1.95 -27.00
N ALA A 698 -47.51 1.44 -27.78
CA ALA A 698 -47.23 0.64 -28.98
C ALA A 698 -46.57 1.46 -30.09
N ASP A 699 -47.09 2.66 -30.35
CA ASP A 699 -46.70 3.53 -31.46
C ASP A 699 -45.26 4.07 -31.33
N LEU A 700 -44.69 4.05 -30.12
CA LEU A 700 -43.34 4.51 -29.84
C LEU A 700 -42.28 3.79 -30.68
N ARG A 701 -42.52 2.52 -31.03
CA ARG A 701 -41.64 1.74 -31.93
C ARG A 701 -41.66 2.24 -33.36
N ILE A 702 -42.82 2.69 -33.84
CA ILE A 702 -43.01 3.25 -35.18
C ILE A 702 -42.38 4.64 -35.24
N LEU A 703 -42.59 5.46 -34.20
CA LEU A 703 -41.98 6.79 -34.07
C LEU A 703 -40.44 6.72 -34.02
N VAL A 704 -39.87 5.81 -33.23
CA VAL A 704 -38.41 5.62 -33.13
C VAL A 704 -37.78 5.15 -34.45
N ALA A 705 -38.53 4.42 -35.27
CA ALA A 705 -38.13 4.01 -36.61
C ALA A 705 -38.38 5.09 -37.70
N SER A 706 -39.00 6.23 -37.36
CA SER A 706 -39.32 7.27 -38.34
C SER A 706 -38.09 8.08 -38.75
N PRO A 707 -38.04 8.60 -39.99
CA PRO A 707 -36.96 9.49 -40.43
C PRO A 707 -36.93 10.80 -39.62
N ASP A 708 -38.08 11.25 -39.09
CA ASP A 708 -38.19 12.48 -38.30
C ASP A 708 -37.51 12.33 -36.93
N PHE A 709 -37.63 11.16 -36.28
CA PHE A 709 -36.89 10.86 -35.06
C PHE A 709 -35.38 10.74 -35.33
N GLN A 710 -34.96 10.14 -36.45
CA GLN A 710 -33.54 10.07 -36.82
C GLN A 710 -32.97 11.48 -37.09
N ALA A 711 -33.71 12.34 -37.79
CA ALA A 711 -33.34 13.74 -38.02
C ALA A 711 -33.26 14.54 -36.71
N PHE A 712 -34.20 14.34 -35.78
CA PHE A 712 -34.18 14.92 -34.45
C PHE A 712 -32.94 14.47 -33.64
N VAL A 713 -32.62 13.17 -33.60
CA VAL A 713 -31.45 12.67 -32.86
C VAL A 713 -30.14 13.20 -33.45
N GLU A 714 -30.00 13.27 -34.78
CA GLU A 714 -28.82 13.91 -35.41
C GLU A 714 -28.78 15.43 -35.22
N GLN A 715 -29.92 16.11 -35.02
CA GLN A 715 -29.94 17.50 -34.58
C GLN A 715 -29.38 17.65 -33.17
N ILE A 716 -29.91 16.93 -32.18
CA ILE A 716 -29.45 16.98 -30.78
C ILE A 716 -27.96 16.61 -30.67
N LYS A 717 -27.54 15.58 -31.40
CA LYS A 717 -26.14 15.13 -31.48
C LYS A 717 -25.21 16.19 -32.07
N ARG A 718 -25.65 16.94 -33.09
CA ARG A 718 -24.87 18.04 -33.69
C ARG A 718 -24.81 19.27 -32.77
N GLU A 719 -25.95 19.69 -32.23
CA GLU A 719 -26.11 21.00 -31.57
C GLU A 719 -25.76 20.97 -30.09
N LEU A 720 -26.01 19.85 -29.40
CA LEU A 720 -25.78 19.70 -27.95
C LEU A 720 -24.68 18.68 -27.61
N GLN A 721 -24.13 17.96 -28.59
CA GLN A 721 -23.16 16.86 -28.39
C GLN A 721 -23.67 15.76 -27.44
N VAL A 722 -24.99 15.59 -27.39
CA VAL A 722 -25.70 14.54 -26.65
C VAL A 722 -26.28 13.54 -27.65
N VAL A 723 -26.02 12.24 -27.48
CA VAL A 723 -26.60 11.19 -28.31
C VAL A 723 -27.76 10.53 -27.54
N ILE A 724 -28.93 10.48 -28.15
CA ILE A 724 -30.14 9.86 -27.57
C ILE A 724 -30.33 8.46 -28.19
N PHE A 725 -30.40 7.44 -27.34
CA PHE A 725 -30.61 6.04 -27.73
C PHE A 725 -31.94 5.52 -27.16
N PRO A 726 -32.90 5.12 -28.00
CA PRO A 726 -34.14 4.48 -27.55
C PRO A 726 -33.88 3.04 -27.07
N ASN A 727 -34.42 2.70 -25.91
CA ASN A 727 -34.28 1.43 -25.22
C ASN A 727 -35.67 0.79 -25.08
N LEU A 728 -36.08 0.02 -26.08
CA LEU A 728 -37.44 -0.52 -26.24
C LEU A 728 -37.43 -2.04 -26.07
N LYS A 729 -37.64 -2.55 -24.85
CA LYS A 729 -37.60 -4.00 -24.61
C LYS A 729 -38.89 -4.69 -25.09
N THR A 730 -38.75 -5.89 -25.65
CA THR A 730 -39.82 -6.88 -25.80
C THR A 730 -39.82 -7.82 -24.60
N SER A 731 -41.00 -8.17 -24.10
CA SER A 731 -41.17 -9.39 -23.32
C SER A 731 -41.13 -10.60 -24.26
N ASN A 732 -40.35 -11.62 -23.94
CA ASN A 732 -40.38 -12.90 -24.65
C ASN A 732 -41.64 -13.69 -24.23
N GLY A 733 -42.81 -13.30 -24.77
CA GLY A 733 -44.07 -14.03 -24.56
C GLY A 733 -45.35 -13.19 -24.42
N GLY A 734 -45.33 -11.88 -24.71
CA GLY A 734 -46.55 -11.05 -24.65
C GLY A 734 -46.43 -9.74 -25.42
N GLU A 735 -47.54 -9.28 -25.98
CA GLU A 735 -47.59 -8.16 -26.96
C GLU A 735 -47.39 -6.77 -26.33
N THR A 736 -47.52 -6.63 -25.01
CA THR A 736 -47.28 -5.38 -24.30
C THR A 736 -45.78 -5.13 -24.06
N PRO A 737 -45.19 -4.01 -24.54
CA PRO A 737 -43.87 -3.60 -24.09
C PRO A 737 -43.95 -3.28 -22.59
N THR A 738 -43.11 -3.92 -21.76
CA THR A 738 -43.10 -3.71 -20.31
C THR A 738 -42.30 -2.47 -19.90
N GLU A 739 -41.26 -2.13 -20.66
CA GLU A 739 -40.31 -1.07 -20.35
C GLU A 739 -39.87 -0.34 -21.62
N THR A 740 -39.97 0.99 -21.61
CA THR A 740 -39.51 1.89 -22.66
C THR A 740 -38.78 3.07 -22.05
N SER A 741 -37.53 3.30 -22.46
CA SER A 741 -36.73 4.44 -21.98
C SER A 741 -35.86 5.04 -23.08
N PHE A 742 -35.30 6.22 -22.82
CA PHE A 742 -34.36 6.91 -23.70
C PHE A 742 -33.08 7.23 -22.93
N LYS A 743 -31.97 6.62 -23.35
CA LYS A 743 -30.65 6.86 -22.78
C LYS A 743 -29.97 8.05 -23.45
N PHE A 744 -29.50 8.99 -22.65
CA PHE A 744 -28.71 10.13 -23.07
C PHE A 744 -27.24 9.84 -22.77
N ARG A 745 -26.38 9.93 -23.80
CA ARG A 745 -24.92 9.73 -23.67
C ARG A 745 -24.17 10.97 -24.17
N CYS A 746 -23.29 11.52 -23.36
CA CYS A 746 -22.43 12.66 -23.72
C CYS A 746 -21.05 12.55 -23.06
N GLN A 747 -20.15 13.50 -23.34
CA GLN A 747 -18.93 13.72 -22.55
C GLN A 747 -19.26 14.47 -21.25
N ARG A 748 -18.43 14.39 -20.21
CA ARG A 748 -18.72 15.05 -18.92
C ARG A 748 -18.83 16.58 -19.04
N SER A 749 -17.97 17.20 -19.85
CA SER A 749 -18.02 18.62 -20.22
C SER A 749 -19.32 19.07 -20.89
N ASN A 750 -20.06 18.17 -21.54
CA ASN A 750 -21.33 18.47 -22.21
C ASN A 750 -22.57 18.11 -21.38
N SER A 751 -22.38 17.78 -20.09
CA SER A 751 -23.49 17.29 -19.24
C SER A 751 -24.53 18.35 -18.88
N ASP A 752 -24.19 19.65 -18.94
CA ASP A 752 -25.15 20.74 -18.74
C ASP A 752 -26.25 20.76 -19.81
N PHE A 753 -25.92 20.36 -21.04
CA PHE A 753 -26.87 20.30 -22.15
C PHE A 753 -27.89 19.16 -22.05
N LEU A 754 -27.72 18.23 -21.09
CA LEU A 754 -28.64 17.10 -20.92
C LEU A 754 -30.05 17.52 -20.56
N VAL A 755 -30.22 18.60 -19.79
CA VAL A 755 -31.55 19.12 -19.43
C VAL A 755 -32.26 19.61 -20.68
N THR A 756 -31.59 20.44 -21.49
CA THR A 756 -32.10 20.95 -22.77
C THR A 756 -32.42 19.81 -23.76
N ALA A 757 -31.51 18.85 -23.92
CA ALA A 757 -31.73 17.68 -24.80
C ALA A 757 -32.96 16.87 -24.38
N ARG A 758 -33.18 16.73 -23.07
CA ARG A 758 -34.33 16.01 -22.49
C ARG A 758 -35.63 16.79 -22.61
N GLU A 759 -35.62 18.11 -22.45
CA GLU A 759 -36.80 18.96 -22.72
C GLU A 759 -37.18 18.97 -24.21
N MET A 760 -36.20 19.01 -25.11
CA MET A 760 -36.44 18.88 -26.55
C MET A 760 -37.02 17.50 -26.91
N LEU A 761 -36.58 16.42 -26.25
CA LEU A 761 -37.18 15.09 -26.43
C LEU A 761 -38.61 15.05 -25.87
N GLU A 762 -38.87 15.61 -24.67
CA GLU A 762 -40.21 15.67 -24.09
C GLU A 762 -41.19 16.42 -25.02
N GLN A 763 -40.76 17.54 -25.61
CA GLN A 763 -41.55 18.26 -26.63
C GLN A 763 -41.74 17.45 -27.92
N PHE A 764 -40.69 16.80 -28.44
CA PHE A 764 -40.79 15.95 -29.63
C PHE A 764 -41.80 14.81 -29.42
N LEU A 765 -41.75 14.12 -28.29
CA LEU A 765 -42.66 13.02 -27.95
C LEU A 765 -44.11 13.52 -27.81
N LEU A 766 -44.33 14.61 -27.08
CA LEU A 766 -45.67 15.20 -26.91
C LEU A 766 -46.30 15.64 -28.25
N ASN A 767 -45.51 16.23 -29.15
CA ASN A 767 -45.97 16.63 -30.49
C ASN A 767 -46.40 15.43 -31.36
N HIS A 768 -45.91 14.22 -31.08
CA HIS A 768 -46.28 12.97 -31.74
C HIS A 768 -47.30 12.14 -30.93
N ASN A 769 -48.00 12.76 -29.97
CA ASN A 769 -48.97 12.12 -29.06
C ASN A 769 -48.41 11.00 -28.15
N VAL A 770 -47.10 10.93 -27.96
CA VAL A 770 -46.48 10.07 -26.96
C VAL A 770 -46.59 10.74 -25.59
N HIS A 771 -47.18 10.05 -24.62
CA HIS A 771 -47.27 10.52 -23.24
C HIS A 771 -45.96 10.27 -22.51
N VAL A 772 -45.53 11.26 -21.73
CA VAL A 772 -44.32 11.22 -20.88
C VAL A 772 -44.76 11.32 -19.41
N TYR A 773 -44.00 10.73 -18.48
CA TYR A 773 -44.26 10.93 -17.05
C TYR A 773 -44.12 12.42 -16.68
N PRO A 774 -45.04 13.00 -15.88
CA PRO A 774 -45.01 14.43 -15.56
C PRO A 774 -43.67 14.87 -14.96
N SER A 775 -42.98 15.80 -15.64
CA SER A 775 -41.74 16.35 -15.11
C SER A 775 -42.01 17.16 -13.83
N PRO A 776 -41.21 17.00 -12.76
CA PRO A 776 -41.34 17.85 -11.57
C PRO A 776 -41.20 19.36 -11.88
N THR A 777 -40.33 19.72 -12.84
CA THR A 777 -40.13 21.11 -13.32
C THR A 777 -41.26 21.62 -14.22
N SER A 778 -42.23 20.81 -14.62
CA SER A 778 -43.34 21.24 -15.50
C SER A 778 -44.19 22.39 -14.92
N HIS A 779 -44.15 22.57 -13.59
CA HIS A 779 -44.85 23.67 -12.90
C HIS A 779 -44.02 24.96 -12.77
N THR A 780 -42.68 24.92 -12.84
CA THR A 780 -41.86 26.15 -12.76
C THR A 780 -41.92 26.96 -14.05
N HIS A 781 -41.96 26.31 -15.21
CA HIS A 781 -41.97 26.97 -16.53
C HIS A 781 -43.34 27.52 -16.97
N LYS A 782 -44.39 27.40 -16.14
CA LYS A 782 -45.69 28.08 -16.37
C LYS A 782 -45.78 29.47 -15.73
N ARG A 783 -44.67 30.02 -15.22
CA ARG A 783 -44.49 31.45 -14.96
C ARG A 783 -43.30 31.94 -15.77
N GLY A 784 -43.49 33.07 -16.46
CA GLY A 784 -42.42 33.72 -17.24
C GLY A 784 -41.40 34.45 -16.36
N ASP A 785 -40.39 35.00 -17.05
CA ASP A 785 -39.30 35.85 -16.54
C ASP A 785 -38.34 35.21 -15.52
N SER A 786 -37.27 34.64 -16.09
CA SER A 786 -36.07 34.14 -15.39
C SER A 786 -35.20 35.27 -14.82
N PHE A 787 -35.78 36.15 -13.98
CA PHE A 787 -35.07 37.25 -13.34
C PHE A 787 -35.35 37.39 -11.83
N THR A 788 -36.39 36.75 -11.30
CA THR A 788 -36.77 36.88 -9.87
C THR A 788 -36.03 35.89 -8.94
N SER A 789 -35.41 34.84 -9.47
CA SER A 789 -34.68 33.81 -8.70
C SER A 789 -33.24 34.20 -8.31
N ALA A 790 -32.73 35.35 -8.76
CA ALA A 790 -31.35 35.78 -8.53
C ALA A 790 -31.04 36.28 -7.11
N PHE A 791 -32.01 36.26 -6.20
CA PHE A 791 -31.83 36.63 -4.78
C PHE A 791 -32.30 35.48 -3.87
N PRO A 792 -31.44 34.94 -2.98
CA PRO A 792 -31.89 34.02 -1.96
C PRO A 792 -32.82 34.76 -0.98
N HIS A 793 -34.04 34.25 -0.80
CA HIS A 793 -34.98 34.82 0.17
C HIS A 793 -34.46 34.63 1.61
N PHE A 794 -34.47 35.71 2.40
CA PHE A 794 -34.24 35.66 3.84
C PHE A 794 -35.33 34.81 4.53
N ASP A 795 -34.98 33.68 5.16
CA ASP A 795 -35.92 32.83 5.94
C ASP A 795 -36.17 33.44 7.33
N SER A 796 -36.83 34.59 7.37
CA SER A 796 -37.23 35.26 8.61
C SER A 796 -38.56 34.71 9.14
N LYS A 797 -38.51 33.56 9.84
CA LYS A 797 -39.65 33.00 10.61
C LYS A 797 -39.95 33.81 11.89
N VAL A 798 -40.19 35.11 11.74
CA VAL A 798 -40.68 35.99 12.80
C VAL A 798 -41.76 36.90 12.24
N LEU A 799 -43.02 36.46 12.36
CA LEU A 799 -44.24 37.25 12.64
C LEU A 799 -45.49 36.38 12.38
N SER A 800 -46.04 35.79 13.44
CA SER A 800 -47.29 35.04 13.40
C SER A 800 -48.51 35.95 13.65
N THR A 801 -49.52 35.91 12.79
CA THR A 801 -50.81 36.56 13.03
C THR A 801 -51.76 35.62 13.77
N MET A 802 -52.26 36.07 14.92
CA MET A 802 -53.00 35.23 15.88
C MET A 802 -54.53 35.32 15.68
N PRO A 803 -55.29 34.22 15.84
CA PRO A 803 -56.74 34.27 16.01
C PRO A 803 -57.14 34.83 17.40
N ARG A 804 -58.42 35.18 17.60
CA ARG A 804 -58.89 36.04 18.72
C ARG A 804 -59.44 35.29 19.96
N THR A 805 -59.39 36.01 21.10
CA THR A 805 -60.09 35.78 22.40
C THR A 805 -59.46 34.69 23.31
N ARG A 806 -59.51 34.77 24.66
CA ARG A 806 -60.34 35.60 25.59
C ARG A 806 -59.67 35.74 27.00
N GLY A 807 -59.69 36.92 27.63
CA GLY A 807 -59.22 37.20 29.03
C GLY A 807 -57.74 37.63 29.13
N SER A 808 -57.35 38.81 29.67
CA SER A 808 -57.42 39.34 31.07
C SER A 808 -56.17 38.93 31.89
N ALA A 809 -55.30 39.81 32.42
CA ALA A 809 -55.25 41.30 32.43
C ALA A 809 -53.80 41.84 32.63
N ASP A 810 -53.60 43.15 32.40
CA ASP A 810 -52.60 44.08 33.01
C ASP A 810 -51.06 43.83 32.87
N PHE A 811 -50.13 44.81 32.78
CA PHE A 811 -50.17 46.29 32.69
C PHE A 811 -48.88 46.85 32.00
N SER A 812 -48.89 48.09 31.48
CA SER A 812 -47.72 49.00 31.19
C SER A 812 -46.96 48.95 29.82
N ARG A 813 -46.23 50.05 29.51
CA ARG A 813 -45.59 50.53 28.23
C ARG A 813 -44.34 51.43 28.58
N PRO A 814 -43.56 52.11 27.69
CA PRO A 814 -43.62 52.30 26.20
C PRO A 814 -42.28 52.21 25.37
N ASP A 815 -42.40 51.95 24.05
CA ASP A 815 -41.96 52.69 22.81
C ASP A 815 -40.87 53.84 22.82
N PRO A 816 -40.28 54.34 21.67
CA PRO A 816 -40.19 53.84 20.26
C PRO A 816 -38.91 54.25 19.37
N MET A 817 -38.98 53.99 18.04
CA MET A 817 -38.30 54.62 16.83
C MET A 817 -36.88 54.15 16.35
N VAL A 818 -36.48 53.98 15.04
CA VAL A 818 -36.90 54.34 13.63
C VAL A 818 -36.06 55.52 13.03
N ASP A 819 -35.44 55.56 11.80
CA ASP A 819 -35.53 54.81 10.51
C ASP A 819 -34.26 54.93 9.55
N ARG A 820 -34.08 54.00 8.58
CA ARG A 820 -33.43 54.13 7.21
C ARG A 820 -31.91 54.52 7.08
N ARG A 821 -31.16 54.42 5.94
CA ARG A 821 -31.37 54.12 4.48
C ARG A 821 -30.04 53.70 3.76
N LEU A 822 -30.08 53.14 2.53
CA LEU A 822 -28.90 52.87 1.65
C LEU A 822 -29.15 53.22 0.15
N ARG A 823 -28.09 53.23 -0.70
CA ARG A 823 -28.08 53.50 -2.18
C ARG A 823 -26.97 52.71 -2.92
N MET A 824 -26.98 52.63 -4.26
CA MET A 824 -26.16 51.72 -5.11
C MET A 824 -25.36 52.38 -6.26
N ALA A 825 -24.55 51.57 -6.97
CA ALA A 825 -23.84 51.79 -8.26
C ALA A 825 -22.59 52.72 -8.22
N ASN A 826 -21.51 52.59 -9.03
CA ASN A 826 -21.06 51.68 -10.13
C ASN A 826 -19.50 51.85 -10.31
N SER A 827 -18.68 51.18 -11.15
CA SER A 827 -18.76 50.05 -12.12
C SER A 827 -17.34 49.53 -12.50
N SER A 828 -17.23 48.51 -13.40
CA SER A 828 -16.00 47.87 -13.94
C SER A 828 -15.23 48.69 -15.02
N PRO A 829 -14.13 48.18 -15.64
CA PRO A 829 -12.82 47.79 -15.09
C PRO A 829 -11.61 48.44 -15.84
N ASP A 830 -10.36 48.33 -15.35
CA ASP A 830 -9.15 48.66 -16.13
C ASP A 830 -7.93 47.77 -15.77
N VAL A 831 -7.00 47.60 -16.71
CA VAL A 831 -5.82 46.71 -16.63
C VAL A 831 -4.54 47.52 -16.86
N LYS A 832 -4.13 48.34 -15.88
CA LYS A 832 -2.91 49.16 -15.99
C LYS A 832 -2.24 49.58 -14.67
N ALA A 833 -1.85 48.61 -13.85
CA ALA A 833 -1.07 48.84 -12.62
C ALA A 833 0.12 47.86 -12.49
N LEU A 834 1.08 47.95 -13.41
CA LEU A 834 2.38 47.26 -13.27
C LEU A 834 3.38 48.15 -12.51
N PHE A 835 4.05 47.56 -11.53
CA PHE A 835 5.21 48.07 -10.76
C PHE A 835 5.02 49.39 -9.96
N ASN A 836 4.95 49.27 -8.62
CA ASN A 836 5.91 49.97 -7.77
C ASN A 836 6.06 49.41 -6.33
N ASN A 837 7.31 49.37 -5.87
CA ASN A 837 7.82 49.42 -4.49
C ASN A 837 7.15 48.63 -3.32
N SER A 838 7.81 47.51 -2.98
CA SER A 838 8.51 47.21 -1.70
C SER A 838 7.91 47.56 -0.31
N PRO A 839 8.13 46.70 0.71
CA PRO A 839 7.39 46.74 1.98
C PRO A 839 7.99 47.65 3.06
N LYS A 840 7.16 48.02 4.05
CA LYS A 840 7.59 48.48 5.37
C LYS A 840 6.74 47.86 6.49
N TYR A 841 7.42 47.40 7.54
CA TYR A 841 6.82 47.17 8.86
C TYR A 841 6.63 48.52 9.57
N ILE A 842 5.62 48.64 10.44
CA ILE A 842 5.77 48.86 11.89
C ILE A 842 4.40 48.87 12.59
N TYR A 843 4.38 48.47 13.86
CA TYR A 843 3.21 48.48 14.75
C TYR A 843 2.79 49.89 15.19
N HIS A 844 1.54 50.04 15.62
CA HIS A 844 1.27 50.64 16.92
C HIS A 844 0.02 50.05 17.58
N LEU A 845 0.08 49.85 18.89
CA LEU A 845 -1.09 49.78 19.77
C LEU A 845 -1.31 51.18 20.38
N GLU A 846 -2.52 51.44 20.88
CA GLU A 846 -2.77 52.44 21.92
C GLU A 846 -3.50 51.78 23.10
N GLU A 847 -3.47 52.45 24.25
CA GLU A 847 -3.65 51.85 25.58
C GLU A 847 -4.98 52.23 26.24
N ALA A 848 -5.46 51.37 27.15
CA ALA A 848 -6.37 51.74 28.24
C ALA A 848 -6.17 50.76 29.41
N GLN A 849 -6.23 51.24 30.65
CA GLN A 849 -5.66 50.56 31.82
C GLN A 849 -6.43 50.85 33.11
N GLU A 850 -6.68 49.81 33.94
CA GLU A 850 -6.75 49.81 35.41
C GLU A 850 -7.02 48.35 35.88
N SER A 851 -6.58 47.86 37.05
CA SER A 851 -6.10 48.51 38.28
C SER A 851 -5.09 47.65 39.11
N LEU A 852 -4.54 48.29 40.17
CA LEU A 852 -3.59 47.88 41.25
C LEU A 852 -3.78 46.49 41.91
N GLU A 853 -2.86 45.90 42.70
CA GLU A 853 -1.64 46.30 43.49
C GLU A 853 -0.65 45.07 43.58
N SER A 854 0.60 45.09 44.08
CA SER A 854 1.68 46.09 44.30
C SER A 854 2.96 45.41 44.89
N GLN A 855 3.99 46.20 45.25
CA GLN A 855 5.12 45.93 46.19
C GLN A 855 6.11 44.75 45.87
N HIS A 856 7.44 44.87 45.94
CA HIS A 856 8.40 45.94 46.29
C HIS A 856 9.61 45.89 45.30
N SER A 857 10.18 47.00 44.79
CA SER A 857 11.18 47.91 45.41
C SER A 857 12.52 47.21 45.77
N TYR A 858 13.75 47.62 45.40
CA TYR A 858 14.36 48.85 44.79
C TYR A 858 15.47 48.40 43.78
N LEU A 859 15.88 49.08 42.69
CA LEU A 859 16.27 50.49 42.38
C LEU A 859 17.67 50.93 42.94
N PRO A 860 18.44 51.84 42.30
CA PRO A 860 19.00 51.84 40.92
C PRO A 860 20.44 52.49 40.92
N PRO A 861 20.90 53.42 40.03
CA PRO A 861 20.77 53.65 38.57
C PRO A 861 22.13 53.92 37.82
N ASN A 862 22.05 54.46 36.58
CA ASN A 862 22.99 55.39 35.89
C ASN A 862 24.28 54.87 35.18
N ASP A 863 24.74 55.43 34.03
CA ASP A 863 24.03 56.24 33.01
C ASP A 863 24.79 56.37 31.65
N TYR A 864 24.04 56.68 30.59
CA TYR A 864 24.36 57.46 29.36
C TYR A 864 25.56 57.15 28.40
N TRP A 865 25.18 56.69 27.19
CA TRP A 865 25.50 57.24 25.84
C TRP A 865 26.85 57.07 25.08
N ASN A 866 26.69 57.17 23.75
CA ASN A 866 27.59 57.00 22.58
C ASN A 866 28.57 58.19 22.36
N PRO A 867 29.54 58.22 21.39
CA PRO A 867 29.75 57.33 20.22
C PRO A 867 31.22 56.88 19.91
N GLN A 868 31.40 56.19 18.77
CA GLN A 868 32.67 55.75 18.12
C GLN A 868 33.52 56.93 17.54
N PRO A 869 34.75 56.74 16.95
CA PRO A 869 35.63 55.55 16.75
C PRO A 869 37.02 55.81 17.44
N PRO A 870 38.27 55.77 16.86
CA PRO A 870 38.87 55.08 15.68
C PRO A 870 40.30 54.46 15.83
N LEU A 871 40.69 53.65 14.82
CA LEU A 871 42.05 53.45 14.22
C LEU A 871 43.30 52.97 15.02
N THR A 872 43.91 51.87 14.49
CA THR A 872 45.36 51.57 14.30
C THR A 872 46.31 51.17 15.46
N GLY A 873 47.33 50.36 15.10
CA GLY A 873 48.59 50.14 15.86
C GLY A 873 48.49 49.22 17.09
N ALA A 874 48.89 47.94 17.11
CA ALA A 874 49.96 47.20 16.45
C ALA A 874 51.39 47.70 16.75
N ARG A 875 52.03 47.20 17.83
CA ARG A 875 53.38 46.57 17.80
C ARG A 875 53.93 46.13 19.18
N HIS A 876 54.59 44.96 19.16
CA HIS A 876 55.72 44.50 19.99
C HIS A 876 55.53 44.37 21.53
N GLY A 877 56.17 43.40 22.21
CA GLY A 877 57.00 42.29 21.70
C GLY A 877 58.02 41.78 22.73
N ARG A 878 58.96 40.94 22.26
CA ARG A 878 60.05 40.28 23.02
C ARG A 878 59.57 39.10 23.91
N PHE A 879 60.35 38.03 24.13
CA PHE A 879 61.66 37.65 23.57
C PHE A 879 61.85 36.10 23.62
N LEU A 880 62.55 35.55 22.61
CA LEU A 880 63.78 34.71 22.69
C LEU A 880 63.87 33.51 23.68
N SER A 881 64.54 32.38 23.35
CA SER A 881 65.09 31.89 22.05
C SER A 881 65.65 30.45 22.14
N MET A 882 65.76 29.75 20.99
CA MET A 882 66.93 28.92 20.52
C MET A 882 67.46 27.72 21.37
N SER A 883 68.28 26.76 20.88
CA SER A 883 68.69 26.23 19.54
C SER A 883 69.68 25.04 19.71
N HIS A 884 70.46 24.47 18.74
CA HIS A 884 70.69 24.69 17.29
C HIS A 884 71.26 23.42 16.61
N ALA A 885 71.18 23.38 15.26
CA ALA A 885 72.09 22.74 14.29
C ALA A 885 72.13 21.19 14.12
N ASP A 886 72.47 20.59 12.96
CA ASP A 886 72.41 20.86 11.48
C ASP A 886 72.85 19.51 10.78
N GLU A 887 72.88 19.22 9.46
CA GLU A 887 72.72 19.90 8.14
C GLU A 887 71.95 18.91 7.17
N GLY A 888 72.06 18.80 5.82
CA GLY A 888 72.89 19.50 4.83
C GLY A 888 72.71 19.25 3.31
N VAL A 889 73.54 19.98 2.55
CA VAL A 889 73.74 20.26 1.09
C VAL A 889 74.31 19.08 0.24
N PRO A 890 74.37 19.05 -1.14
CA PRO A 890 74.11 20.02 -2.26
C PRO A 890 73.11 19.55 -3.38
N GLY A 891 72.82 20.26 -4.50
CA GLY A 891 73.11 21.65 -4.96
C GLY A 891 72.97 21.89 -6.50
N ALA A 892 72.77 23.17 -6.92
CA ALA A 892 72.81 23.77 -8.30
C ALA A 892 71.76 23.37 -9.38
N THR A 893 71.32 24.16 -10.38
CA THR A 893 71.22 25.63 -10.70
C THR A 893 70.20 25.79 -11.88
N LEU A 894 69.41 26.87 -12.08
CA LEU A 894 69.75 28.18 -12.71
C LEU A 894 68.56 29.21 -12.64
N ALA A 895 68.79 30.47 -13.08
CA ALA A 895 67.91 31.67 -13.08
C ALA A 895 66.54 31.53 -13.82
N ALA A 896 65.44 32.27 -13.56
CA ALA A 896 65.16 33.72 -13.29
C ALA A 896 65.35 34.63 -14.54
N HIS A 897 64.43 35.49 -15.01
CA HIS A 897 63.67 36.62 -14.39
C HIS A 897 62.18 36.68 -14.86
N ARG A 898 61.18 37.29 -14.17
CA ARG A 898 60.91 38.71 -13.78
C ARG A 898 60.53 39.60 -14.99
N LEU A 899 59.46 40.41 -15.00
CA LEU A 899 59.03 41.45 -14.04
C LEU A 899 57.50 41.67 -13.89
N ASP A 900 57.13 42.60 -13.02
CA ASP A 900 55.82 42.82 -12.38
C ASP A 900 54.91 43.93 -12.99
N GLU A 901 53.68 44.02 -12.45
CA GLU A 901 52.77 45.19 -12.26
C GLU A 901 52.75 46.40 -13.23
N ASP A 902 51.54 46.89 -13.56
CA ASP A 902 51.07 48.19 -13.00
C ASP A 902 49.52 48.31 -12.93
N LYS A 903 49.01 49.46 -12.45
CA LYS A 903 47.66 49.69 -11.91
C LYS A 903 46.82 50.70 -12.73
N ARG A 904 45.55 50.86 -12.28
CA ARG A 904 44.71 52.09 -12.22
C ARG A 904 43.69 52.45 -13.34
N ILE A 905 42.47 52.76 -12.85
CA ILE A 905 41.61 53.95 -13.14
C ILE A 905 40.42 53.88 -14.14
N SER A 906 39.23 54.06 -13.54
CA SER A 906 37.96 54.73 -13.97
C SER A 906 37.04 54.25 -15.11
N ASP A 907 35.76 54.57 -14.90
CA ASP A 907 34.56 54.46 -15.76
C ASP A 907 34.62 55.17 -17.12
N SER A 908 33.69 54.84 -18.04
CA SER A 908 32.58 55.76 -18.46
C SER A 908 31.76 55.26 -19.69
N HIS A 909 30.45 55.58 -19.70
CA HIS A 909 29.40 55.50 -20.76
C HIS A 909 29.23 54.19 -21.63
N LEU A 910 28.06 53.69 -22.06
CA LEU A 910 26.63 54.13 -22.22
C LEU A 910 26.22 54.56 -23.65
N GLU A 911 25.09 54.01 -24.13
CA GLU A 911 24.33 54.32 -25.39
C GLU A 911 25.01 54.03 -26.75
N SER A 912 24.35 53.94 -27.93
CA SER A 912 22.98 53.57 -28.41
C SER A 912 23.11 53.31 -29.95
N ARG A 913 22.25 52.66 -30.79
CA ARG A 913 20.79 52.64 -31.11
C ARG A 913 20.49 51.39 -32.01
N ILE A 914 19.34 50.72 -31.96
CA ILE A 914 18.03 50.90 -32.68
C ILE A 914 18.07 50.87 -34.24
N GLY A 915 17.28 49.93 -34.83
CA GLY A 915 16.90 49.81 -36.26
C GLY A 915 16.80 48.32 -36.70
N GLN A 916 15.64 47.66 -36.77
CA GLN A 916 14.63 47.68 -37.86
C GLN A 916 15.25 47.47 -39.27
N LEU A 917 14.84 46.52 -40.13
CA LEU A 917 13.47 46.19 -40.59
C LEU A 917 13.39 44.83 -41.35
N ALA A 918 12.17 44.42 -41.76
CA ALA A 918 11.82 43.57 -42.93
C ALA A 918 11.90 42.01 -42.93
N LYS A 919 10.74 41.41 -43.26
CA LYS A 919 10.52 40.10 -43.98
C LYS A 919 10.18 40.45 -45.48
N PRO A 920 9.79 39.57 -46.45
CA PRO A 920 9.38 38.14 -46.39
C PRO A 920 9.76 37.23 -47.63
N ARG A 921 9.09 36.05 -47.75
CA ARG A 921 8.91 35.16 -48.96
C ARG A 921 10.13 34.36 -49.46
N SER A 922 10.02 33.27 -50.27
CA SER A 922 9.08 32.10 -50.34
C SER A 922 9.43 31.19 -51.56
N LEU A 923 9.26 29.84 -51.47
CA LEU A 923 8.75 28.89 -52.53
C LEU A 923 9.43 27.48 -52.65
N SER A 924 8.57 26.45 -52.62
CA SER A 924 8.51 25.15 -53.35
C SER A 924 9.75 24.35 -53.84
N ASN A 925 9.82 23.06 -53.44
CA ASN A 925 9.70 21.81 -54.27
C ASN A 925 10.01 20.58 -53.36
N ARG A 926 9.40 19.38 -53.38
CA ARG A 926 8.47 18.58 -54.22
C ARG A 926 9.11 17.34 -54.90
N ALA A 927 9.09 16.22 -54.19
CA ALA A 927 8.95 14.81 -54.66
C ALA A 927 8.61 13.97 -53.39
N GLN A 928 7.57 13.13 -53.30
CA GLN A 928 7.23 11.91 -54.06
C GLN A 928 8.35 10.85 -53.98
N SER A 929 8.27 9.80 -53.14
CA SER A 929 7.27 8.71 -52.99
C SER A 929 7.39 7.61 -54.05
N LEU A 930 7.84 6.42 -53.64
CA LEU A 930 7.13 5.15 -53.85
C LEU A 930 7.74 3.99 -53.03
N ASP A 931 7.08 2.84 -53.12
CA ASP A 931 7.18 1.65 -52.26
C ASP A 931 7.45 0.39 -53.14
N LEU A 932 7.43 -0.81 -52.53
CA LEU A 932 7.09 -2.13 -53.10
C LEU A 932 8.20 -3.14 -53.51
N THR A 933 8.37 -4.14 -52.63
CA THR A 933 8.17 -5.61 -52.89
C THR A 933 9.26 -6.54 -53.50
N TYR A 934 8.98 -7.85 -53.34
CA TYR A 934 9.59 -9.10 -53.86
C TYR A 934 10.96 -9.49 -53.25
N SER A 935 11.13 -10.59 -52.48
CA SER A 935 10.87 -12.05 -52.67
C SER A 935 12.23 -12.80 -52.79
N LEU A 936 12.42 -14.11 -52.52
CA LEU A 936 11.54 -15.29 -52.32
C LEU A 936 12.33 -16.44 -51.59
N SER A 937 11.63 -17.45 -51.04
CA SER A 937 12.06 -18.87 -50.75
C SER A 937 13.43 -19.19 -50.08
N ARG A 938 13.50 -19.88 -48.91
CA ARG A 938 13.30 -21.33 -48.61
C ARG A 938 14.35 -22.34 -49.17
N ILE A 939 15.09 -22.99 -48.25
CA ILE A 939 15.72 -24.35 -48.23
C ILE A 939 16.36 -24.47 -46.82
N THR A 940 16.20 -25.43 -45.89
CA THR A 940 16.02 -26.92 -45.80
C THR A 940 17.31 -27.75 -45.63
N GLU A 941 17.63 -28.06 -44.35
CA GLU A 941 18.31 -29.27 -43.78
C GLU A 941 19.74 -29.71 -44.23
N GLY A 942 20.54 -30.26 -43.30
CA GLY A 942 21.84 -30.92 -43.63
C GLY A 942 22.87 -31.15 -42.49
N THR A 943 22.75 -32.27 -41.78
CA THR A 943 23.65 -32.89 -40.76
C THR A 943 25.20 -32.83 -40.90
N SER A 944 25.98 -32.89 -39.79
CA SER A 944 27.01 -33.95 -39.47
C SER A 944 28.33 -33.56 -38.72
N ARG A 945 28.52 -34.13 -37.49
CA ARG A 945 29.78 -34.64 -36.82
C ARG A 945 31.00 -33.75 -36.39
N TYR A 946 31.39 -33.91 -35.10
CA TYR A 946 32.72 -34.03 -34.39
C TYR A 946 34.08 -33.75 -35.11
N PRO A 947 35.20 -33.38 -34.41
CA PRO A 947 35.65 -33.86 -33.07
C PRO A 947 36.45 -32.89 -32.13
N LEU A 948 37.08 -33.44 -31.07
CA LEU A 948 38.09 -32.91 -30.11
C LEU A 948 39.54 -33.31 -30.53
N PRO A 949 40.64 -33.07 -29.75
CA PRO A 949 41.14 -31.89 -28.98
C PRO A 949 42.53 -31.42 -29.56
N PRO A 950 43.49 -30.76 -28.82
CA PRO A 950 44.46 -31.44 -27.92
C PRO A 950 45.01 -30.58 -26.73
N ASP A 951 46.18 -30.94 -26.17
CA ASP A 951 46.67 -30.71 -24.78
C ASP A 951 47.69 -29.55 -24.49
N SER A 952 48.20 -29.52 -23.24
CA SER A 952 49.12 -28.56 -22.57
C SER A 952 50.60 -28.55 -23.04
N PRO A 953 51.53 -27.72 -22.48
CA PRO A 953 52.42 -28.23 -21.39
C PRO A 953 53.18 -27.24 -20.42
N THR A 954 53.50 -27.74 -19.19
CA THR A 954 54.77 -27.64 -18.39
C THR A 954 55.40 -26.37 -17.75
N ASN A 955 55.81 -26.53 -16.46
CA ASN A 955 57.10 -26.14 -15.78
C ASN A 955 57.38 -24.65 -15.36
N SER A 956 58.19 -24.29 -14.32
CA SER A 956 59.01 -25.05 -13.31
C SER A 956 59.60 -24.17 -12.15
N ILE A 957 59.82 -24.76 -10.93
CA ILE A 957 60.91 -24.52 -9.90
C ILE A 957 61.07 -23.11 -9.26
N GLY A 958 61.38 -22.88 -7.95
CA GLY A 958 61.54 -23.72 -6.74
C GLY A 958 62.27 -23.01 -5.55
N GLU A 959 62.38 -23.67 -4.37
CA GLU A 959 63.20 -23.34 -3.15
C GLU A 959 62.87 -22.05 -2.30
N ARG A 960 63.12 -21.89 -0.98
CA ARG A 960 63.55 -22.73 0.19
C ARG A 960 63.31 -22.01 1.57
N SER A 961 63.20 -22.76 2.68
CA SER A 961 63.29 -22.33 4.13
C SER A 961 62.21 -21.37 4.70
N SER A 962 61.87 -21.32 6.00
CA SER A 962 62.29 -22.06 7.22
C SER A 962 61.18 -22.05 8.32
N SER A 963 61.34 -22.80 9.41
CA SER A 963 60.39 -22.90 10.57
C SER A 963 61.05 -22.46 11.89
N PRO A 964 60.32 -22.26 13.03
CA PRO A 964 60.02 -23.40 13.93
C PRO A 964 58.77 -23.31 14.87
N ALA A 965 58.24 -24.50 15.26
CA ALA A 965 57.65 -24.90 16.57
C ALA A 965 56.46 -24.09 17.21
N SER A 966 55.61 -24.65 18.10
CA SER A 966 55.59 -25.98 18.76
C SER A 966 54.18 -26.47 19.15
N ALA A 967 54.12 -27.72 19.62
CA ALA A 967 53.05 -28.54 20.26
C ALA A 967 51.77 -27.85 20.83
N THR A 968 50.61 -28.51 20.94
CA THR A 968 50.40 -29.85 21.54
C THR A 968 49.06 -30.51 21.13
N ALA A 969 48.99 -31.84 21.10
CA ALA A 969 47.76 -32.65 20.95
C ALA A 969 47.64 -33.68 22.10
N PRO A 970 46.41 -34.12 22.44
CA PRO A 970 45.98 -35.51 22.13
C PRO A 970 44.50 -35.58 21.67
N SER A 971 43.90 -36.65 21.15
CA SER A 971 44.27 -37.90 20.44
C SER A 971 43.03 -38.82 20.54
N PHE A 972 42.51 -39.33 19.43
CA PHE A 972 41.36 -40.27 19.41
C PHE A 972 41.74 -41.70 19.87
N PRO A 973 40.77 -42.49 20.38
CA PRO A 973 40.68 -43.93 20.14
C PRO A 973 39.67 -44.25 19.01
N SER A 974 39.69 -45.48 18.48
CA SER A 974 39.03 -45.84 17.20
C SER A 974 38.34 -47.21 17.23
N VAL A 975 37.28 -47.35 16.42
CA VAL A 975 36.68 -48.57 15.82
C VAL A 975 36.46 -49.81 16.70
N TYR A 976 35.20 -50.28 16.75
CA TYR A 976 34.86 -51.70 16.51
C TYR A 976 33.47 -51.83 15.86
N GLY A 977 33.33 -52.78 14.92
CA GLY A 977 32.04 -53.22 14.36
C GLY A 977 31.41 -54.35 15.18
N PRO A 978 30.29 -54.95 14.70
CA PRO A 978 30.44 -55.92 13.62
C PRO A 978 29.34 -55.86 12.53
N THR A 979 29.42 -56.79 11.57
CA THR A 979 28.59 -56.87 10.36
C THR A 979 27.42 -57.88 10.48
N GLY A 980 26.38 -57.67 9.68
CA GLY A 980 25.32 -58.64 9.38
C GLY A 980 24.87 -58.47 7.92
N ALA A 981 24.66 -59.56 7.18
CA ALA A 981 24.61 -59.53 5.71
C ALA A 981 23.30 -60.04 5.11
N GLY A 982 22.91 -59.47 3.96
CA GLY A 982 21.81 -59.95 3.11
C GLY A 982 21.77 -59.21 1.77
N ARG A 983 22.18 -59.88 0.68
CA ARG A 983 22.06 -59.36 -0.70
C ARG A 983 21.16 -60.26 -1.52
N THR A 984 20.42 -59.66 -2.45
CA THR A 984 20.28 -59.98 -3.90
C THR A 984 18.83 -59.84 -4.41
N PRO A 985 18.58 -59.60 -5.71
CA PRO A 985 19.32 -58.70 -6.61
C PRO A 985 18.45 -57.88 -7.60
N ILE A 986 19.06 -56.84 -8.19
CA ILE A 986 18.79 -56.25 -9.53
C ILE A 986 17.40 -55.59 -9.81
N GLY A 987 17.47 -54.32 -10.21
CA GLY A 987 16.40 -53.57 -10.89
C GLY A 987 16.86 -52.15 -11.19
N ALA A 988 17.36 -51.89 -12.40
CA ALA A 988 18.12 -50.67 -12.71
C ALA A 988 17.36 -49.68 -13.61
N HIS A 989 17.38 -48.38 -13.27
CA HIS A 989 17.20 -47.28 -14.22
C HIS A 989 17.91 -45.98 -13.75
N ARG A 990 18.00 -44.99 -14.64
CA ARG A 990 18.96 -43.86 -14.56
C ARG A 990 18.50 -42.67 -13.72
N GLY A 991 19.31 -42.35 -12.70
CA GLY A 991 19.98 -41.06 -12.49
C GLY A 991 19.29 -39.73 -12.84
N VAL A 992 19.02 -38.96 -11.78
CA VAL A 992 18.99 -37.48 -11.77
C VAL A 992 20.16 -37.01 -10.89
N ARG A 993 20.73 -35.83 -11.15
CA ARG A 993 21.88 -35.30 -10.38
C ARG A 993 21.48 -34.91 -8.95
N SER A 994 22.39 -35.15 -8.00
CA SER A 994 22.27 -34.70 -6.61
C SER A 994 22.52 -33.19 -6.48
N LEU A 995 22.11 -32.65 -5.33
CA LEU A 995 22.50 -31.34 -4.82
C LEU A 995 23.83 -31.45 -4.05
N ASP A 996 24.47 -30.32 -3.75
CA ASP A 996 25.79 -30.28 -3.10
C ASP A 996 25.69 -30.48 -1.57
N ASP A 997 26.03 -31.68 -1.09
CA ASP A 997 25.93 -32.09 0.33
C ASP A 997 26.69 -31.18 1.32
N GLU A 998 27.78 -30.53 0.91
CA GLU A 998 28.53 -29.61 1.77
C GLU A 998 27.65 -28.48 2.33
N SER A 999 26.68 -28.00 1.52
CA SER A 999 25.73 -26.96 1.96
C SER A 999 24.75 -27.45 3.04
N VAL A 1000 24.48 -28.76 3.10
CA VAL A 1000 23.58 -29.38 4.07
C VAL A 1000 24.33 -29.70 5.37
N GLU A 1001 25.60 -30.11 5.30
CA GLU A 1001 26.44 -30.29 6.48
C GLU A 1001 26.73 -28.97 7.21
N GLU A 1002 27.02 -27.88 6.49
CA GLU A 1002 27.32 -26.59 7.12
C GLU A 1002 26.10 -26.02 7.87
N VAL A 1003 24.90 -26.11 7.30
CA VAL A 1003 23.64 -25.77 7.98
C VAL A 1003 23.37 -26.67 9.19
N SER A 1004 23.65 -27.98 9.08
CA SER A 1004 23.50 -28.92 10.21
C SER A 1004 24.42 -28.56 11.38
N ARG A 1005 25.64 -28.11 11.10
CA ARG A 1005 26.58 -27.63 12.14
C ARG A 1005 26.08 -26.36 12.82
N VAL A 1006 25.49 -25.42 12.07
CA VAL A 1006 24.85 -24.21 12.66
C VAL A 1006 23.71 -24.60 13.61
N ILE A 1007 22.83 -25.52 13.21
CA ILE A 1007 21.72 -25.99 14.06
C ILE A 1007 22.26 -26.63 15.35
N SER A 1008 23.27 -27.50 15.27
CA SER A 1008 23.87 -28.14 16.46
C SER A 1008 24.55 -27.15 17.43
N ASN A 1009 24.99 -25.99 16.94
CA ASN A 1009 25.60 -24.93 17.76
C ASN A 1009 24.57 -23.96 18.39
N LEU A 1010 23.28 -24.06 18.04
CA LEU A 1010 22.22 -23.20 18.60
C LEU A 1010 21.60 -23.74 19.90
N GLY A 1011 21.81 -25.01 20.25
CA GLY A 1011 21.29 -25.61 21.48
C GLY A 1011 19.76 -25.73 21.53
N LEU A 1012 19.13 -26.00 20.37
CA LEU A 1012 17.70 -26.21 20.17
C LEU A 1012 17.33 -27.69 20.03
#